data_AF-A0A9W6BUC7-F1
#
_entry.id   AF-A0A9W6BUC7-F1
#
_cell.length_a   1.000
_cell.length_b   1.000
_cell.length_c   1.000
_cell.angle_alpha   90.00
_cell.angle_beta   90.00
_cell.angle_gamma   90.00
#
_symmetry.space_group_name_H-M   'P 1'
#
loop_
_entity.id
_entity.type
_entity.pdbx_description
1 polymer ?
#
loop_
_entity_poly.entity_id
_entity_poly.type
_entity_poly.pdbx_seq_one_letter_code
_entity_poly.pdbx_strand_id
1 'polypeptide(L)'
;MAARHMLGALSARRAVGTVDLDLAALSERCRQLAYPGIESCVSENNRCLNGCSGRGQCVAGFCHCKPGFFGTDCALSMGPDGKPALLADRGYVPRTRGPRVYMYELPPSMNTWRNELRLDRPTTRYFVERLVATGARVGDGDSADWYLIPITLRRSSDAWNMEKAVQYVRDTYPWWNRTQGHRHFVIATGDMGRIESERGRLSENVTFVTHWGLHADKPFSGWRASHRNATDIVLPVFLGPSKLSRMGIFTSRNHPKFATKAKPALRERNGPTFFFAGRICGDHSRPRTDGNWPHCQTQRSMGYSDGTRQLVHFHHWNRTGYFVAVGDSEYGKHLLTSKYCFGPTGGGHGQRQVGDPGGVAAVVSGVARSWGSVEDMQAALAGCVPVVISDNVLEAFEPFIDWNSFGVRLAEADIPRLHTVLDSIGPQEYARKVERLRCAAQHMAFSSITGAYMGEDGRYDAYETTLEILRAKAAHPDVPPEALRKVDPQLDAFLDCRDYTDSNPGSDSDSDSDSDSSMDSTSEDSAPDSASSAGSSAAEEVSTAEAAAAAAAGEHDASSNGADGDDAASTSAWRQHQQRQQQLQSESGDDDSNGNNGQLSQTVAQRLCSVSPFDVNDPHTPTCRQLSPRKGGPLYGGLMCIRQPTDLVACPRPWK
;
A
#
# COMPACT_ATOMS: atom_id res chain seq x y z
N MET A 1 -38.47 -27.27 -57.93
CA MET A 1 -39.08 -27.98 -56.78
C MET A 1 -38.36 -27.54 -55.52
N ALA A 2 -39.04 -27.40 -54.38
CA ALA A 2 -38.53 -26.68 -53.21
C ALA A 2 -38.45 -27.56 -51.95
N ALA A 3 -37.35 -27.41 -51.18
CA ALA A 3 -37.18 -27.61 -49.71
C ALA A 3 -35.66 -27.54 -49.41
N ARG A 4 -35.12 -26.50 -48.77
CA ARG A 4 -34.91 -26.34 -47.29
C ARG A 4 -34.25 -27.58 -46.63
N HIS A 5 -32.97 -27.53 -46.26
CA HIS A 5 -32.29 -26.83 -45.14
C HIS A 5 -32.19 -27.64 -43.82
N MET A 6 -30.96 -27.72 -43.31
CA MET A 6 -30.53 -28.03 -41.92
C MET A 6 -30.74 -29.45 -41.36
N LEU A 7 -29.61 -30.06 -40.95
CA LEU A 7 -29.38 -30.97 -39.80
C LEU A 7 -27.93 -31.49 -39.92
N GLY A 8 -27.02 -31.35 -38.95
CA GLY A 8 -27.03 -30.53 -37.75
C GLY A 8 -25.62 -30.52 -37.14
N ALA A 9 -25.08 -29.34 -36.82
CA ALA A 9 -23.86 -29.25 -36.04
C ALA A 9 -24.20 -29.60 -34.58
N LEU A 10 -23.86 -30.82 -34.16
CA LEU A 10 -23.94 -31.21 -32.75
C LEU A 10 -22.93 -30.38 -31.96
N SER A 11 -23.41 -29.27 -31.41
CA SER A 11 -22.75 -28.53 -30.32
C SER A 11 -22.54 -29.50 -29.17
N ALA A 12 -21.35 -30.10 -29.10
CA ALA A 12 -20.97 -30.96 -28.00
C ALA A 12 -21.00 -30.11 -26.72
N ARG A 13 -21.98 -30.36 -25.86
CA ARG A 13 -22.09 -29.69 -24.57
C ARG A 13 -21.27 -30.46 -23.55
N ARG A 14 -20.63 -29.74 -22.63
CA ARG A 14 -19.92 -30.33 -21.49
C ARG A 14 -20.50 -29.76 -20.21
N ALA A 15 -21.10 -30.63 -19.40
CA ALA A 15 -21.46 -30.29 -18.04
C ALA A 15 -20.17 -29.94 -17.27
N VAL A 16 -20.05 -28.67 -16.89
CA VAL A 16 -19.04 -28.20 -15.96
C VAL A 16 -19.82 -27.85 -14.70
N GLY A 17 -19.91 -28.80 -13.76
CA GLY A 17 -20.84 -28.67 -12.63
C GLY A 17 -22.30 -28.60 -13.08
N THR A 18 -23.06 -27.64 -12.55
CA THR A 18 -24.48 -27.43 -12.89
C THR A 18 -24.69 -26.48 -14.07
N VAL A 19 -23.62 -25.94 -14.67
CA VAL A 19 -23.72 -25.03 -15.82
C VAL A 19 -23.47 -25.82 -17.11
N ASP A 20 -24.47 -25.83 -17.98
CA ASP A 20 -24.40 -26.44 -19.30
C ASP A 20 -23.86 -25.41 -20.31
N LEU A 21 -22.64 -25.62 -20.79
CA LEU A 21 -21.94 -24.68 -21.68
C LEU A 21 -21.64 -25.33 -23.03
N ASP A 22 -21.85 -24.55 -24.10
CA ASP A 22 -21.30 -24.87 -25.42
C ASP A 22 -19.76 -24.91 -25.35
N LEU A 23 -19.17 -26.03 -25.77
CA LEU A 23 -17.73 -26.21 -25.77
C LEU A 23 -17.00 -25.24 -26.68
N ALA A 24 -17.59 -24.79 -27.79
CA ALA A 24 -16.92 -23.87 -28.70
C ALA A 24 -16.81 -22.47 -28.07
N ALA A 25 -17.91 -21.92 -27.55
CA ALA A 25 -17.93 -20.66 -26.81
C ALA A 25 -17.03 -20.71 -25.54
N LEU A 26 -17.04 -21.81 -24.79
CA LEU A 26 -16.17 -21.98 -23.62
C LEU A 26 -14.68 -22.02 -24.01
N SER A 27 -14.32 -22.78 -25.05
CA SER A 27 -12.95 -22.85 -25.56
C SER A 27 -12.42 -21.47 -25.95
N GLU A 28 -13.22 -20.73 -26.72
CA GLU A 28 -12.87 -19.38 -27.16
C GLU A 28 -12.74 -18.40 -25.98
N ARG A 29 -13.65 -18.44 -25.00
CA ARG A 29 -13.55 -17.61 -23.79
C ARG A 29 -12.28 -17.92 -22.99
N CYS A 30 -11.96 -19.19 -22.81
CA CYS A 30 -10.75 -19.62 -22.11
C CYS A 30 -9.48 -19.15 -22.82
N ARG A 31 -9.46 -19.19 -24.16
CA ARG A 31 -8.38 -18.67 -25.00
C ARG A 31 -8.23 -17.15 -24.89
N GLN A 32 -9.33 -16.39 -24.96
CA GLN A 32 -9.33 -14.92 -24.80
C GLN A 32 -8.80 -14.49 -23.43
N LEU A 33 -9.11 -15.25 -22.38
CA LEU A 33 -8.63 -15.03 -21.01
C LEU A 33 -7.24 -15.63 -20.74
N ALA A 34 -6.55 -16.16 -21.76
CA ALA A 34 -5.20 -16.70 -21.70
C ALA A 34 -5.01 -17.92 -20.78
N TYR A 35 -6.03 -18.78 -20.66
CA TYR A 35 -5.86 -20.14 -20.14
C TYR A 35 -5.30 -21.06 -21.24
N PRO A 36 -4.45 -22.05 -20.91
CA PRO A 36 -3.88 -22.98 -21.88
C PRO A 36 -4.90 -23.97 -22.49
N GLY A 37 -6.08 -24.10 -21.88
CA GLY A 37 -7.18 -24.95 -22.36
C GLY A 37 -8.36 -24.93 -21.39
N ILE A 38 -9.47 -25.56 -21.79
CA ILE A 38 -10.71 -25.63 -20.99
C ILE A 38 -10.45 -26.23 -19.60
N GLU A 39 -9.66 -27.29 -19.50
CA GLU A 39 -9.37 -27.97 -18.24
C GLU A 39 -8.77 -27.02 -17.18
N SER A 40 -7.71 -26.28 -17.53
CA SER A 40 -7.13 -25.27 -16.64
C SER A 40 -8.12 -24.13 -16.32
N CYS A 41 -8.91 -23.73 -17.29
CA CYS A 41 -9.89 -22.64 -17.21
C CYS A 41 -11.08 -22.93 -16.26
N VAL A 42 -11.45 -24.21 -16.12
CA VAL A 42 -12.52 -24.69 -15.22
C VAL A 42 -12.01 -25.48 -14.00
N SER A 43 -10.68 -25.59 -13.84
CA SER A 43 -10.07 -26.27 -12.70
C SER A 43 -10.34 -25.55 -11.37
N GLU A 44 -10.36 -26.30 -10.27
CA GLU A 44 -10.49 -25.76 -8.90
C GLU A 44 -9.33 -24.84 -8.48
N ASN A 45 -8.20 -24.92 -9.20
CA ASN A 45 -7.09 -23.98 -9.03
C ASN A 45 -7.48 -22.57 -9.50
N ASN A 46 -8.35 -22.47 -10.51
CA ASN A 46 -8.88 -21.19 -10.94
C ASN A 46 -9.79 -20.62 -9.85
N ARG A 47 -9.51 -19.38 -9.46
CA ARG A 47 -10.30 -18.68 -8.45
C ARG A 47 -11.20 -17.67 -9.15
N CYS A 48 -12.11 -17.12 -8.37
CA CYS A 48 -12.91 -15.97 -8.73
C CYS A 48 -12.92 -15.04 -7.52
N LEU A 49 -13.30 -13.78 -7.74
CA LEU A 49 -13.49 -12.78 -6.70
C LEU A 49 -14.30 -13.36 -5.53
N ASN A 50 -13.72 -13.30 -4.31
CA ASN A 50 -14.31 -13.82 -3.07
C ASN A 50 -14.88 -15.26 -3.13
N GLY A 51 -14.37 -16.11 -4.04
CA GLY A 51 -14.91 -17.46 -4.23
C GLY A 51 -16.40 -17.49 -4.60
N CYS A 52 -16.88 -16.46 -5.29
CA CYS A 52 -18.30 -16.26 -5.61
C CYS A 52 -19.22 -16.27 -4.37
N SER A 53 -18.70 -15.90 -3.19
CA SER A 53 -19.42 -15.89 -1.91
C SER A 53 -20.06 -17.24 -1.50
N GLY A 54 -19.65 -18.36 -2.13
CA GLY A 54 -20.33 -19.66 -2.05
C GLY A 54 -21.70 -19.75 -2.78
N ARG A 55 -22.04 -18.71 -3.54
CA ARG A 55 -23.35 -18.48 -4.19
C ARG A 55 -23.31 -18.60 -5.72
N GLY A 56 -22.18 -18.98 -6.29
CA GLY A 56 -22.04 -19.21 -7.72
C GLY A 56 -20.96 -20.22 -8.04
N GLN A 57 -20.90 -20.62 -9.30
CA GLN A 57 -19.83 -21.44 -9.84
C GLN A 57 -18.79 -20.57 -10.53
N CYS A 58 -17.53 -20.73 -10.16
CA CYS A 58 -16.43 -20.04 -10.83
C CYS A 58 -16.11 -20.71 -12.18
N VAL A 59 -16.15 -19.95 -13.26
CA VAL A 59 -15.76 -20.40 -14.61
C VAL A 59 -14.95 -19.28 -15.26
N ALA A 60 -13.68 -19.58 -15.57
CA ALA A 60 -12.77 -18.64 -16.23
C ALA A 60 -12.61 -17.29 -15.50
N GLY A 61 -12.55 -17.27 -14.15
CA GLY A 61 -12.43 -16.02 -13.37
C GLY A 61 -13.73 -15.22 -13.25
N PHE A 62 -14.87 -15.77 -13.69
CA PHE A 62 -16.20 -15.16 -13.56
C PHE A 62 -17.16 -16.04 -12.77
N CYS A 63 -17.97 -15.41 -11.93
CA CYS A 63 -18.95 -16.07 -11.08
C CYS A 63 -20.32 -16.22 -11.76
N HIS A 64 -20.70 -17.46 -12.08
CA HIS A 64 -22.06 -17.80 -12.52
C HIS A 64 -22.94 -17.98 -11.29
N CYS A 65 -23.69 -16.94 -10.91
CA CYS A 65 -24.49 -16.92 -9.70
C CYS A 65 -25.71 -17.84 -9.74
N LYS A 66 -26.07 -18.38 -8.58
CA LYS A 66 -27.36 -19.07 -8.35
C LYS A 66 -28.51 -18.05 -8.50
N PRO A 67 -29.71 -18.49 -8.94
CA PRO A 67 -30.87 -17.61 -9.06
C PRO A 67 -31.15 -16.80 -7.78
N GLY A 68 -31.52 -15.52 -7.95
CA GLY A 68 -31.72 -14.57 -6.85
C GLY A 68 -30.45 -13.83 -6.39
N PHE A 69 -29.26 -14.30 -6.77
CA PHE A 69 -27.98 -13.65 -6.46
C PHE A 69 -27.32 -13.08 -7.72
N PHE A 70 -26.60 -11.97 -7.57
CA PHE A 70 -25.95 -11.27 -8.68
C PHE A 70 -24.72 -10.47 -8.22
N GLY A 71 -24.13 -9.75 -9.17
CA GLY A 71 -22.89 -9.01 -8.99
C GLY A 71 -21.64 -9.87 -9.19
N THR A 72 -20.49 -9.20 -9.28
CA THR A 72 -19.21 -9.76 -9.73
C THR A 72 -18.74 -10.97 -8.90
N ASP A 73 -19.08 -11.02 -7.60
CA ASP A 73 -18.79 -12.09 -6.64
C ASP A 73 -20.04 -12.79 -6.07
N CYS A 74 -21.21 -12.64 -6.71
CA CYS A 74 -22.50 -13.15 -6.25
C CYS A 74 -22.90 -12.72 -4.83
N ALA A 75 -22.33 -11.62 -4.32
CA ALA A 75 -22.60 -11.12 -2.98
C ALA A 75 -23.93 -10.37 -2.87
N LEU A 76 -24.50 -9.89 -3.98
CA LEU A 76 -25.74 -9.10 -3.98
C LEU A 76 -26.98 -9.98 -4.14
N SER A 77 -28.06 -9.57 -3.49
CA SER A 77 -29.44 -10.02 -3.69
C SER A 77 -30.40 -8.84 -3.56
N MET A 78 -31.64 -8.96 -4.03
CA MET A 78 -32.65 -7.93 -3.76
C MET A 78 -33.14 -8.03 -2.32
N GLY A 79 -33.12 -6.92 -1.59
CA GLY A 79 -33.66 -6.78 -0.24
C GLY A 79 -35.19 -6.67 -0.23
N PRO A 80 -35.83 -6.72 0.97
CA PRO A 80 -37.28 -6.58 1.11
C PRO A 80 -37.84 -5.23 0.64
N ASP A 81 -36.99 -4.20 0.62
CA ASP A 81 -37.26 -2.85 0.14
C ASP A 81 -37.13 -2.71 -1.40
N GLY A 82 -36.79 -3.79 -2.11
CA GLY A 82 -36.55 -3.77 -3.54
C GLY A 82 -35.21 -3.15 -3.95
N LYS A 83 -34.27 -2.95 -3.01
CA LYS A 83 -32.91 -2.44 -3.30
C LYS A 83 -31.86 -3.56 -3.30
N PRO A 84 -30.72 -3.42 -4.00
CA PRO A 84 -29.61 -4.36 -3.88
C PRO A 84 -28.99 -4.32 -2.48
N ALA A 85 -28.89 -5.47 -1.83
CA ALA A 85 -28.28 -5.65 -0.53
C ALA A 85 -27.15 -6.69 -0.60
N LEU A 86 -26.01 -6.38 0.04
CA LEU A 86 -24.89 -7.31 0.17
C LEU A 86 -25.21 -8.35 1.24
N LEU A 87 -25.10 -9.64 0.89
CA LEU A 87 -25.16 -10.79 1.80
C LEU A 87 -26.32 -10.69 2.82
N ALA A 88 -27.50 -10.26 2.37
CA ALA A 88 -28.62 -9.86 3.24
C ALA A 88 -29.07 -10.98 4.20
N ASP A 89 -29.07 -12.23 3.71
CA ASP A 89 -29.35 -13.48 4.42
C ASP A 89 -28.25 -13.91 5.42
N ARG A 90 -27.15 -13.15 5.55
CA ARG A 90 -26.05 -13.41 6.49
C ARG A 90 -25.76 -12.25 7.45
N GLY A 91 -26.61 -11.23 7.50
CA GLY A 91 -26.46 -10.13 8.46
C GLY A 91 -25.25 -9.22 8.19
N TYR A 92 -24.90 -8.99 6.92
CA TYR A 92 -23.84 -8.04 6.57
C TYR A 92 -24.26 -6.60 6.88
N VAL A 93 -23.53 -5.98 7.80
CA VAL A 93 -23.66 -4.55 8.13
C VAL A 93 -22.45 -3.81 7.54
N PRO A 94 -22.61 -2.75 6.73
CA PRO A 94 -21.49 -1.88 6.34
C PRO A 94 -20.78 -1.31 7.57
N ARG A 95 -19.48 -1.00 7.46
CA ARG A 95 -18.72 -0.41 8.57
C ARG A 95 -19.16 1.03 8.84
N THR A 96 -18.99 1.48 10.07
CA THR A 96 -19.38 2.85 10.47
C THR A 96 -18.35 3.91 10.09
N ARG A 97 -17.05 3.54 10.09
CA ARG A 97 -15.91 4.45 9.87
C ARG A 97 -15.40 4.44 8.42
N GLY A 98 -14.95 5.59 7.94
CA GLY A 98 -14.40 5.75 6.59
C GLY A 98 -15.48 5.85 5.51
N PRO A 99 -15.14 5.86 4.22
CA PRO A 99 -16.12 6.05 3.17
C PRO A 99 -16.84 4.75 2.85
N ARG A 100 -18.14 4.84 2.59
CA ARG A 100 -18.95 3.78 1.98
C ARG A 100 -18.70 3.80 0.48
N VAL A 101 -18.27 2.67 -0.07
CA VAL A 101 -17.88 2.52 -1.47
C VAL A 101 -18.92 1.67 -2.20
N TYR A 102 -19.60 2.24 -3.18
CA TYR A 102 -20.32 1.45 -4.17
C TYR A 102 -19.34 0.94 -5.22
N MET A 103 -19.50 -0.31 -5.65
CA MET A 103 -18.74 -0.88 -6.77
C MET A 103 -19.69 -1.10 -7.94
N TYR A 104 -19.38 -0.53 -9.10
CA TYR A 104 -20.19 -0.71 -10.30
C TYR A 104 -20.22 -2.17 -10.76
N GLU A 105 -21.41 -2.71 -10.95
CA GLU A 105 -21.59 -4.03 -11.58
C GLU A 105 -21.49 -3.89 -13.10
N LEU A 106 -20.31 -4.17 -13.64
CA LEU A 106 -20.02 -4.05 -15.07
C LEU A 106 -20.32 -5.36 -15.82
N PRO A 107 -20.53 -5.31 -17.15
CA PRO A 107 -20.62 -6.51 -17.97
C PRO A 107 -19.34 -7.34 -17.83
N PRO A 108 -19.43 -8.69 -17.81
CA PRO A 108 -18.27 -9.56 -17.56
C PRO A 108 -17.09 -9.33 -18.52
N SER A 109 -17.35 -8.82 -19.73
CA SER A 109 -16.34 -8.46 -20.72
C SER A 109 -15.43 -7.28 -20.31
N MET A 110 -15.78 -6.51 -19.27
CA MET A 110 -15.03 -5.34 -18.79
C MET A 110 -14.28 -5.59 -17.47
N ASN A 111 -14.81 -6.44 -16.58
CA ASN A 111 -14.29 -6.68 -15.23
C ASN A 111 -13.83 -8.13 -14.93
N THR A 112 -14.00 -9.08 -15.86
CA THR A 112 -13.42 -10.43 -15.69
C THR A 112 -11.90 -10.37 -15.88
N TRP A 113 -11.15 -10.83 -14.88
CA TRP A 113 -9.69 -10.90 -14.93
C TRP A 113 -9.23 -11.95 -15.96
N ARG A 114 -8.11 -11.67 -16.65
CA ARG A 114 -7.34 -12.71 -17.35
C ARG A 114 -6.83 -13.76 -16.35
N ASN A 115 -6.47 -14.93 -16.87
CA ASN A 115 -5.90 -16.09 -16.17
C ASN A 115 -5.35 -15.76 -14.78
N GLU A 116 -6.19 -16.00 -13.76
CA GLU A 116 -5.95 -15.50 -12.40
C GLU A 116 -4.66 -16.04 -11.79
N LEU A 117 -4.24 -17.24 -12.22
CA LEU A 117 -3.00 -17.92 -11.82
C LEU A 117 -1.74 -17.20 -12.33
N ARG A 118 -1.87 -16.17 -13.17
CA ARG A 118 -0.78 -15.46 -13.84
C ARG A 118 -0.89 -13.93 -13.72
N LEU A 119 -1.63 -13.42 -12.73
CA LEU A 119 -1.74 -11.98 -12.47
C LEU A 119 -0.39 -11.39 -12.04
N ASP A 120 0.21 -10.56 -12.91
CA ASP A 120 1.49 -9.91 -12.63
C ASP A 120 1.37 -8.70 -11.70
N ARG A 121 0.17 -8.11 -11.59
CA ARG A 121 -0.18 -6.91 -10.80
C ARG A 121 -1.56 -7.03 -10.14
N PRO A 122 -1.70 -7.75 -9.02
CA PRO A 122 -2.99 -8.09 -8.44
C PRO A 122 -3.63 -7.01 -7.54
N THR A 123 -3.04 -5.80 -7.42
CA THR A 123 -3.47 -4.76 -6.48
C THR A 123 -4.96 -4.44 -6.55
N THR A 124 -5.49 -4.13 -7.74
CA THR A 124 -6.91 -3.81 -7.97
C THR A 124 -7.83 -4.97 -7.55
N ARG A 125 -7.43 -6.22 -7.83
CA ARG A 125 -8.17 -7.42 -7.41
C ARG A 125 -8.26 -7.48 -5.89
N TYR A 126 -7.12 -7.45 -5.19
CA TYR A 126 -7.12 -7.57 -3.73
C TYR A 126 -7.83 -6.40 -3.06
N PHE A 127 -7.74 -5.19 -3.60
CA PHE A 127 -8.52 -4.04 -3.13
C PHE A 127 -10.03 -4.33 -3.18
N VAL A 128 -10.53 -4.86 -4.31
CA VAL A 128 -11.94 -5.27 -4.43
C VAL A 128 -12.30 -6.41 -3.47
N GLU A 129 -11.44 -7.41 -3.28
CA GLU A 129 -11.64 -8.49 -2.29
C GLU A 129 -11.63 -7.97 -0.82
N ARG A 130 -11.05 -6.80 -0.55
CA ARG A 130 -11.08 -6.13 0.77
C ARG A 130 -12.31 -5.24 0.97
N LEU A 131 -12.89 -4.66 -0.08
CA LEU A 131 -14.08 -3.79 0.02
C LEU A 131 -15.25 -4.49 0.73
N VAL A 132 -15.63 -5.70 0.31
CA VAL A 132 -16.70 -6.44 1.00
C VAL A 132 -16.25 -6.79 2.42
N ALA A 133 -15.07 -7.40 2.54
CA ALA A 133 -14.62 -8.06 3.75
C ALA A 133 -14.34 -7.10 4.93
N THR A 134 -13.99 -5.84 4.65
CA THR A 134 -13.83 -4.78 5.68
C THR A 134 -15.13 -4.08 6.06
N GLY A 135 -16.24 -4.37 5.40
CA GLY A 135 -17.49 -3.62 5.55
C GLY A 135 -17.56 -2.32 4.73
N ALA A 136 -16.54 -1.99 3.93
CA ALA A 136 -16.49 -0.73 3.19
C ALA A 136 -17.43 -0.71 1.96
N ARG A 137 -17.76 -1.87 1.36
CA ARG A 137 -18.69 -1.95 0.22
C ARG A 137 -20.13 -1.76 0.68
N VAL A 138 -20.91 -0.99 -0.07
CA VAL A 138 -22.38 -0.92 0.06
C VAL A 138 -23.09 -1.54 -1.14
N GLY A 139 -24.29 -2.09 -0.90
CA GLY A 139 -25.13 -2.67 -1.94
C GLY A 139 -25.96 -1.62 -2.69
N ASP A 140 -26.45 -0.60 -1.98
CA ASP A 140 -27.16 0.54 -2.54
C ASP A 140 -26.19 1.70 -2.80
N GLY A 141 -26.05 2.11 -4.06
CA GLY A 141 -25.21 3.24 -4.42
C GLY A 141 -25.74 4.59 -3.94
N ASP A 142 -27.04 4.75 -3.62
CA ASP A 142 -27.52 5.98 -2.98
C ASP A 142 -26.97 6.17 -1.56
N SER A 143 -26.45 5.10 -0.95
CA SER A 143 -25.76 5.15 0.35
C SER A 143 -24.24 5.32 0.25
N ALA A 144 -23.69 5.57 -0.94
CA ALA A 144 -22.25 5.59 -1.17
C ALA A 144 -21.65 6.99 -1.23
N ASP A 145 -20.52 7.14 -0.55
CA ASP A 145 -19.71 8.37 -0.53
C ASP A 145 -18.73 8.39 -1.73
N TRP A 146 -18.31 7.20 -2.20
CA TRP A 146 -17.46 7.00 -3.37
C TRP A 146 -17.90 5.82 -4.26
N TYR A 147 -17.53 5.87 -5.54
CA TYR A 147 -17.90 4.89 -6.56
C TYR A 147 -16.66 4.31 -7.24
N LEU A 148 -16.38 3.01 -7.04
CA LEU A 148 -15.32 2.29 -7.74
C LEU A 148 -15.80 1.76 -9.08
N ILE A 149 -15.03 1.99 -10.14
CA ILE A 149 -15.19 1.33 -11.45
C ILE A 149 -14.19 0.15 -11.51
N PRO A 150 -14.63 -1.12 -11.33
CA PRO A 150 -13.74 -2.25 -11.06
C PRO A 150 -13.15 -2.88 -12.34
N ILE A 151 -12.44 -2.10 -13.14
CA ILE A 151 -11.80 -2.56 -14.39
C ILE A 151 -10.30 -2.82 -14.23
N THR A 152 -9.75 -3.69 -15.09
CA THR A 152 -8.30 -3.85 -15.24
C THR A 152 -7.71 -2.70 -16.05
N LEU A 153 -6.79 -1.95 -15.45
CA LEU A 153 -6.03 -0.87 -16.10
C LEU A 153 -4.53 -1.14 -15.97
N ARG A 154 -4.00 -2.10 -16.73
CA ARG A 154 -2.61 -2.62 -16.58
C ARG A 154 -1.66 -2.18 -17.70
N ARG A 155 -2.16 -1.68 -18.82
CA ARG A 155 -1.36 -1.35 -20.02
C ARG A 155 -2.16 -0.45 -20.96
N SER A 156 -1.48 0.20 -21.90
CA SER A 156 -2.07 1.17 -22.84
C SER A 156 -3.27 0.68 -23.67
N SER A 157 -3.40 -0.63 -23.90
CA SER A 157 -4.56 -1.23 -24.60
C SER A 157 -5.83 -1.28 -23.75
N ASP A 158 -5.70 -1.25 -22.43
CA ASP A 158 -6.82 -1.40 -21.51
C ASP A 158 -7.58 -0.06 -21.35
N ALA A 159 -7.04 1.03 -21.88
CA ALA A 159 -7.68 2.35 -21.92
C ALA A 159 -9.04 2.36 -22.64
N TRP A 160 -9.23 1.48 -23.63
CA TRP A 160 -10.51 1.26 -24.28
C TRP A 160 -11.55 0.61 -23.34
N ASN A 161 -11.12 -0.08 -22.28
CA ASN A 161 -12.02 -0.58 -21.24
C ASN A 161 -12.44 0.56 -20.31
N MET A 162 -11.56 1.55 -20.05
CA MET A 162 -11.92 2.76 -19.29
C MET A 162 -13.05 3.52 -19.98
N GLU A 163 -12.87 3.84 -21.26
CA GLU A 163 -13.86 4.57 -22.05
C GLU A 163 -15.21 3.84 -22.09
N LYS A 164 -15.20 2.54 -22.39
CA LYS A 164 -16.42 1.71 -22.44
C LYS A 164 -17.10 1.55 -21.08
N ALA A 165 -16.33 1.41 -20.01
CA ALA A 165 -16.89 1.28 -18.66
C ALA A 165 -17.53 2.60 -18.21
N VAL A 166 -16.90 3.75 -18.48
CA VAL A 166 -17.51 5.06 -18.20
C VAL A 166 -18.78 5.27 -19.02
N GLN A 167 -18.78 4.94 -20.32
CA GLN A 167 -19.99 4.98 -21.16
C GLN A 167 -21.12 4.12 -20.57
N TYR A 168 -20.85 2.83 -20.32
CA TYR A 168 -21.82 1.92 -19.70
C TYR A 168 -22.34 2.44 -18.36
N VAL A 169 -21.45 2.97 -17.51
CA VAL A 169 -21.82 3.52 -16.20
C VAL A 169 -22.74 4.74 -16.33
N ARG A 170 -22.48 5.63 -17.29
CA ARG A 170 -23.30 6.81 -17.58
C ARG A 170 -24.70 6.48 -18.08
N ASP A 171 -24.80 5.44 -18.90
CA ASP A 171 -26.04 5.03 -19.55
C ASP A 171 -26.90 4.14 -18.64
N THR A 172 -26.27 3.40 -17.71
CA THR A 172 -26.94 2.43 -16.83
C THR A 172 -27.27 2.97 -15.44
N TYR A 173 -26.47 3.90 -14.90
CA TYR A 173 -26.56 4.28 -13.48
C TYR A 173 -26.68 5.80 -13.25
N PRO A 174 -27.51 6.22 -12.26
CA PRO A 174 -27.74 7.65 -12.00
C PRO A 174 -26.57 8.37 -11.30
N TRP A 175 -25.68 7.63 -10.62
CA TRP A 175 -24.65 8.23 -9.75
C TRP A 175 -23.54 8.98 -10.50
N TRP A 176 -23.19 8.54 -11.72
CA TRP A 176 -22.25 9.29 -12.55
C TRP A 176 -22.80 10.68 -12.88
N ASN A 177 -24.02 10.75 -13.41
CA ASN A 177 -24.60 12.02 -13.84
C ASN A 177 -24.89 12.96 -12.66
N ARG A 178 -25.07 12.44 -11.44
CA ARG A 178 -25.15 13.24 -10.20
C ARG A 178 -23.81 13.85 -9.76
N THR A 179 -22.69 13.14 -9.94
CA THR A 179 -21.38 13.56 -9.39
C THR A 179 -20.39 14.06 -10.45
N GLN A 180 -20.73 13.93 -11.73
CA GLN A 180 -19.90 14.27 -12.89
C GLN A 180 -18.48 13.67 -12.83
N GLY A 181 -18.32 12.52 -12.17
CA GLY A 181 -17.04 11.81 -12.00
C GLY A 181 -16.24 12.16 -10.73
N HIS A 182 -16.51 13.28 -10.04
CA HIS A 182 -15.72 13.77 -8.89
C HIS A 182 -15.83 12.93 -7.60
N ARG A 183 -16.66 11.88 -7.61
CA ARG A 183 -16.73 10.85 -6.56
C ARG A 183 -16.43 9.45 -7.09
N HIS A 184 -15.83 9.36 -8.28
CA HIS A 184 -15.52 8.11 -8.95
C HIS A 184 -14.02 7.89 -8.93
N PHE A 185 -13.58 6.64 -8.76
CA PHE A 185 -12.16 6.30 -8.79
C PHE A 185 -11.88 4.97 -9.51
N VAL A 186 -10.65 4.85 -9.98
CA VAL A 186 -10.08 3.65 -10.60
C VAL A 186 -8.69 3.37 -10.04
N ILE A 187 -8.28 2.11 -10.05
CA ILE A 187 -6.93 1.69 -9.64
C ILE A 187 -6.12 1.36 -10.90
N ALA A 188 -5.23 2.26 -11.29
CA ALA A 188 -4.41 2.13 -12.49
C ALA A 188 -3.04 1.50 -12.18
N THR A 189 -2.85 0.29 -12.70
CA THR A 189 -1.65 -0.54 -12.56
C THR A 189 -0.82 -0.62 -13.86
N GLY A 190 -1.03 0.32 -14.79
CA GLY A 190 -0.19 0.54 -15.97
C GLY A 190 1.13 1.24 -15.62
N ASP A 191 2.20 0.97 -16.36
CA ASP A 191 3.56 1.36 -15.96
C ASP A 191 3.76 2.88 -15.85
N MET A 192 3.11 3.65 -16.71
CA MET A 192 3.07 5.11 -16.64
C MET A 192 1.79 5.63 -15.95
N GLY A 193 1.06 4.82 -15.18
CA GLY A 193 -0.14 5.23 -14.45
C GLY A 193 -1.31 5.70 -15.34
N ARG A 194 -1.87 6.89 -15.05
CA ARG A 194 -3.06 7.44 -15.73
C ARG A 194 -2.88 7.57 -17.24
N ILE A 195 -1.75 8.07 -17.74
CA ILE A 195 -1.53 8.35 -19.17
C ILE A 195 -1.65 7.10 -20.07
N GLU A 196 -1.37 5.91 -19.54
CA GLU A 196 -1.64 4.65 -20.25
C GLU A 196 -3.13 4.38 -20.40
N SER A 197 -3.94 4.78 -19.42
CA SER A 197 -5.32 4.30 -19.20
C SER A 197 -6.41 5.30 -19.58
N GLU A 198 -6.10 6.60 -19.62
CA GLU A 198 -7.07 7.65 -19.95
C GLU A 198 -7.15 7.95 -21.45
N ARG A 199 -8.37 8.09 -21.99
CA ARG A 199 -8.62 8.55 -23.36
C ARG A 199 -9.78 9.56 -23.36
N GLY A 200 -9.59 10.66 -24.06
CA GLY A 200 -10.60 11.73 -24.15
C GLY A 200 -10.89 12.40 -22.80
N ARG A 201 -12.04 13.06 -22.72
CA ARG A 201 -12.47 13.87 -21.56
C ARG A 201 -13.39 13.12 -20.59
N LEU A 202 -13.79 11.89 -20.91
CA LEU A 202 -14.79 11.14 -20.14
C LEU A 202 -14.31 10.75 -18.72
N SER A 203 -13.00 10.65 -18.49
CA SER A 203 -12.41 10.37 -17.19
C SER A 203 -11.74 11.57 -16.52
N GLU A 204 -11.89 12.78 -17.08
CA GLU A 204 -11.19 14.00 -16.65
C GLU A 204 -11.42 14.31 -15.15
N ASN A 205 -12.60 13.97 -14.61
CA ASN A 205 -12.96 14.19 -13.21
C ASN A 205 -12.76 12.96 -12.29
N VAL A 206 -12.38 11.80 -12.83
CA VAL A 206 -12.19 10.56 -12.06
C VAL A 206 -10.86 10.61 -11.31
N THR A 207 -10.83 10.23 -10.03
CA THR A 207 -9.60 10.04 -9.27
C THR A 207 -8.87 8.78 -9.74
N PHE A 208 -7.63 8.92 -10.23
CA PHE A 208 -6.77 7.78 -10.52
C PHE A 208 -5.92 7.46 -9.27
N VAL A 209 -6.17 6.29 -8.69
CA VAL A 209 -5.32 5.68 -7.66
C VAL A 209 -4.23 4.90 -8.40
N THR A 210 -2.97 5.34 -8.33
CA THR A 210 -1.88 4.76 -9.14
C THR A 210 -0.53 4.89 -8.46
N HIS A 211 0.42 4.01 -8.76
CA HIS A 211 1.77 4.03 -8.17
C HIS A 211 2.74 4.99 -8.86
N TRP A 212 2.31 5.69 -9.92
CA TRP A 212 3.16 6.57 -10.70
C TRP A 212 2.80 8.04 -10.44
N GLY A 213 3.50 8.65 -9.48
CA GLY A 213 3.29 10.03 -9.02
C GLY A 213 4.00 11.11 -9.84
N LEU A 214 4.44 10.83 -11.07
CA LEU A 214 5.14 11.81 -11.91
C LEU A 214 4.18 12.93 -12.35
N HIS A 215 4.37 14.13 -11.81
CA HIS A 215 3.46 15.27 -12.01
C HIS A 215 4.00 16.37 -12.95
N ALA A 216 5.28 16.33 -13.32
CA ALA A 216 5.85 17.13 -14.40
C ALA A 216 6.65 16.25 -15.38
N ASP A 217 6.92 16.74 -16.59
CA ASP A 217 7.71 16.00 -17.58
C ASP A 217 9.17 15.83 -17.11
N LYS A 218 9.82 14.73 -17.52
CA LYS A 218 11.25 14.45 -17.28
C LYS A 218 12.01 14.46 -18.61
N PRO A 219 12.73 15.55 -18.95
CA PRO A 219 13.40 15.66 -20.24
C PRO A 219 14.48 14.60 -20.50
N PHE A 220 15.18 14.14 -19.45
CA PHE A 220 16.29 13.20 -19.59
C PHE A 220 15.81 11.77 -19.94
N SER A 221 14.74 11.30 -19.30
CA SER A 221 14.07 10.02 -19.63
C SER A 221 13.07 10.11 -20.77
N GLY A 222 12.58 11.31 -21.09
CA GLY A 222 11.45 11.51 -22.01
C GLY A 222 10.10 11.07 -21.41
N TRP A 223 10.01 10.88 -20.09
CA TRP A 223 8.74 10.57 -19.43
C TRP A 223 7.86 11.81 -19.35
N ARG A 224 6.55 11.61 -19.54
CA ARG A 224 5.55 12.68 -19.49
C ARG A 224 4.75 12.61 -18.19
N ALA A 225 4.37 13.79 -17.69
CA ALA A 225 3.48 13.97 -16.56
C ALA A 225 2.23 13.11 -16.71
N SER A 226 1.90 12.37 -15.66
CA SER A 226 0.80 11.42 -15.62
C SER A 226 -0.04 11.59 -14.37
N HIS A 227 0.56 11.93 -13.23
CA HIS A 227 -0.16 12.24 -12.01
C HIS A 227 -0.76 13.65 -12.07
N ARG A 228 -1.94 13.86 -11.47
CA ARG A 228 -2.57 15.19 -11.30
C ARG A 228 -2.71 15.49 -9.81
N ASN A 229 -1.91 16.42 -9.31
CA ASN A 229 -1.79 16.73 -7.88
C ASN A 229 -3.14 17.04 -7.19
N ALA A 230 -4.13 17.59 -7.89
CA ALA A 230 -5.44 17.90 -7.30
C ALA A 230 -6.34 16.67 -7.08
N THR A 231 -6.30 15.67 -7.97
CA THR A 231 -7.33 14.62 -8.07
C THR A 231 -6.82 13.21 -7.80
N ASP A 232 -5.57 12.92 -8.16
CA ASP A 232 -5.03 11.56 -8.18
C ASP A 232 -4.39 11.21 -6.83
N ILE A 233 -4.18 9.91 -6.57
CA ILE A 233 -3.61 9.41 -5.31
C ILE A 233 -2.45 8.48 -5.64
N VAL A 234 -1.27 8.71 -5.06
CA VAL A 234 -0.13 7.81 -5.22
C VAL A 234 -0.28 6.59 -4.30
N LEU A 235 -0.44 5.40 -4.86
CA LEU A 235 -0.62 4.15 -4.13
C LEU A 235 0.69 3.34 -4.07
N PRO A 236 1.08 2.77 -2.91
CA PRO A 236 2.22 1.88 -2.83
C PRO A 236 2.03 0.61 -3.68
N VAL A 237 3.14 0.04 -4.16
CA VAL A 237 3.13 -1.17 -4.97
C VAL A 237 2.97 -2.41 -4.09
N PHE A 238 1.91 -3.19 -4.32
CA PHE A 238 1.67 -4.45 -3.63
C PHE A 238 2.84 -5.44 -3.78
N LEU A 239 3.54 -5.71 -2.67
CA LEU A 239 4.62 -6.69 -2.61
C LEU A 239 4.06 -8.08 -2.22
N GLY A 240 4.05 -9.02 -3.17
CA GLY A 240 3.62 -10.40 -2.89
C GLY A 240 4.48 -11.13 -1.83
N PRO A 241 3.92 -12.08 -1.05
CA PRO A 241 4.62 -12.78 0.03
C PRO A 241 5.98 -13.39 -0.36
N SER A 242 6.10 -14.01 -1.54
CA SER A 242 7.35 -14.59 -2.03
C SER A 242 8.47 -13.54 -2.22
N LYS A 243 8.10 -12.31 -2.59
CA LYS A 243 9.02 -11.19 -2.77
C LYS A 243 9.42 -10.60 -1.42
N LEU A 244 8.46 -10.38 -0.51
CA LEU A 244 8.73 -9.96 0.88
C LEU A 244 9.69 -10.93 1.59
N SER A 245 9.43 -12.24 1.47
CA SER A 245 10.28 -13.31 1.99
C SER A 245 11.70 -13.29 1.41
N ARG A 246 11.85 -13.23 0.07
CA ARG A 246 13.15 -13.17 -0.60
C ARG A 246 14.01 -11.95 -0.21
N MET A 247 13.37 -10.87 0.25
CA MET A 247 14.05 -9.64 0.68
C MET A 247 14.27 -9.58 2.21
N GLY A 248 13.86 -10.60 2.96
CA GLY A 248 13.97 -10.59 4.43
C GLY A 248 13.00 -9.64 5.15
N ILE A 249 12.03 -9.05 4.44
CA ILE A 249 11.10 -8.05 5.02
C ILE A 249 10.15 -8.69 6.04
N PHE A 250 9.90 -10.01 5.97
CA PHE A 250 9.20 -10.71 7.05
C PHE A 250 9.96 -10.74 8.39
N THR A 251 11.24 -10.38 8.40
CA THR A 251 12.04 -10.11 9.61
C THR A 251 12.36 -8.62 9.73
N SER A 252 11.42 -7.75 9.37
CA SER A 252 11.56 -6.28 9.38
C SER A 252 11.99 -5.74 10.74
N ARG A 253 12.74 -4.64 10.72
CA ARG A 253 13.21 -3.92 11.90
C ARG A 253 12.16 -3.04 12.55
N ASN A 254 11.08 -2.77 11.83
CA ASN A 254 9.90 -2.10 12.36
C ASN A 254 9.13 -3.01 13.34
N HIS A 255 9.44 -4.31 13.37
CA HIS A 255 8.87 -5.27 14.29
C HIS A 255 9.39 -5.07 15.73
N PRO A 256 8.52 -4.92 16.75
CA PRO A 256 8.95 -4.63 18.12
C PRO A 256 9.84 -5.74 18.71
N LYS A 257 9.59 -7.01 18.35
CA LYS A 257 10.44 -8.15 18.74
C LYS A 257 11.78 -8.25 17.99
N PHE A 258 12.10 -7.36 17.05
CA PHE A 258 13.33 -7.46 16.25
C PHE A 258 14.59 -7.47 17.12
N ALA A 259 14.71 -6.53 18.07
CA ALA A 259 15.90 -6.40 18.91
C ALA A 259 16.20 -7.66 19.75
N THR A 260 15.17 -8.42 20.13
CA THR A 260 15.29 -9.63 20.98
C THR A 260 15.30 -10.94 20.20
N LYS A 261 14.60 -11.02 19.05
CA LYS A 261 14.43 -12.25 18.27
C LYS A 261 15.24 -12.31 16.97
N ALA A 262 15.71 -11.20 16.41
CA ALA A 262 16.56 -11.24 15.21
C ALA A 262 17.88 -11.97 15.48
N LYS A 263 18.51 -12.50 14.43
CA LYS A 263 19.87 -13.07 14.53
C LYS A 263 20.85 -11.96 14.97
N PRO A 264 21.87 -12.25 15.80
CA PRO A 264 22.84 -11.23 16.26
C PRO A 264 23.41 -10.39 15.12
N ALA A 265 23.83 -11.04 14.03
CA ALA A 265 24.35 -10.40 12.81
C ALA A 265 23.37 -9.50 12.03
N LEU A 266 22.11 -9.35 12.48
CA LEU A 266 21.13 -8.40 11.95
C LEU A 266 20.73 -7.30 12.96
N ARG A 267 21.03 -7.47 14.25
CA ARG A 267 20.59 -6.53 15.31
C ARG A 267 21.32 -5.19 15.22
N GLU A 268 22.61 -5.25 14.93
CA GLU A 268 23.49 -4.10 14.73
C GLU A 268 23.23 -3.44 13.37
N ARG A 269 23.33 -2.10 13.30
CA ARG A 269 23.44 -1.38 12.01
C ARG A 269 24.88 -1.44 11.49
N ASN A 270 25.41 -2.65 11.34
CA ASN A 270 26.77 -2.94 10.88
C ASN A 270 26.86 -3.20 9.37
N GLY A 271 25.79 -2.91 8.62
CA GLY A 271 25.81 -2.90 7.16
C GLY A 271 26.43 -1.62 6.60
N PRO A 272 26.39 -1.44 5.27
CA PRO A 272 26.72 -0.18 4.61
C PRO A 272 25.97 1.02 5.25
N THR A 273 26.64 2.17 5.32
CA THR A 273 25.96 3.43 5.65
C THR A 273 24.92 3.77 4.57
N PHE A 274 25.27 3.54 3.30
CA PHE A 274 24.35 3.70 2.16
C PHE A 274 24.35 2.44 1.30
N PHE A 275 23.15 1.93 0.97
CA PHE A 275 22.97 0.69 0.22
C PHE A 275 22.09 0.85 -1.01
N PHE A 276 22.59 0.33 -2.14
CA PHE A 276 21.88 0.12 -3.38
C PHE A 276 22.37 -1.15 -4.08
N ALA A 277 21.46 -2.03 -4.48
CA ALA A 277 21.78 -3.24 -5.22
C ALA A 277 20.72 -3.56 -6.28
N GLY A 278 20.97 -3.17 -7.53
CA GLY A 278 20.02 -3.35 -8.63
C GLY A 278 20.62 -2.98 -9.98
N ARG A 279 19.88 -3.23 -11.07
CA ARG A 279 20.36 -2.87 -12.41
C ARG A 279 20.62 -1.36 -12.50
N ILE A 280 21.85 -0.99 -12.87
CA ILE A 280 22.30 0.40 -13.04
C ILE A 280 22.16 0.85 -14.50
N CYS A 281 22.57 0.04 -15.48
CA CYS A 281 22.56 0.42 -16.89
C CYS A 281 21.33 -0.10 -17.65
N GLY A 282 20.70 0.79 -18.43
CA GLY A 282 19.49 0.51 -19.20
C GLY A 282 19.70 -0.42 -20.40
N ASP A 283 20.94 -0.53 -20.90
CA ASP A 283 21.38 -1.48 -21.93
C ASP A 283 21.73 -2.87 -21.39
N HIS A 284 21.57 -3.08 -20.07
CA HIS A 284 21.94 -4.28 -19.32
C HIS A 284 23.46 -4.54 -19.21
N SER A 285 24.33 -3.60 -19.59
CA SER A 285 25.77 -3.75 -19.36
C SER A 285 26.09 -3.78 -17.85
N ARG A 286 27.26 -4.33 -17.49
CA ARG A 286 27.86 -3.96 -16.21
C ARG A 286 28.35 -2.51 -16.31
N PRO A 287 28.29 -1.74 -15.22
CA PRO A 287 28.93 -0.44 -15.17
C PRO A 287 30.44 -0.54 -15.37
N ARG A 288 30.99 0.40 -16.13
CA ARG A 288 32.41 0.76 -16.15
C ARG A 288 32.79 1.47 -14.86
N THR A 289 34.09 1.51 -14.59
CA THR A 289 34.71 2.20 -13.46
C THR A 289 35.90 3.04 -13.94
N ASP A 290 35.82 3.53 -15.18
CA ASP A 290 36.87 4.25 -15.92
C ASP A 290 36.79 5.77 -15.75
N GLY A 291 35.87 6.27 -14.91
CA GLY A 291 35.66 7.70 -14.66
C GLY A 291 34.91 8.43 -15.78
N ASN A 292 34.51 7.74 -16.84
CA ASN A 292 33.82 8.35 -17.99
C ASN A 292 32.30 8.29 -17.81
N TRP A 293 31.63 9.45 -17.86
CA TRP A 293 30.17 9.49 -17.91
C TRP A 293 29.65 9.13 -19.32
N PRO A 294 28.60 8.29 -19.43
CA PRO A 294 28.02 7.44 -18.41
C PRO A 294 28.89 6.21 -18.14
N HIS A 295 28.86 5.69 -16.91
CA HIS A 295 29.45 4.38 -16.60
C HIS A 295 28.77 3.20 -17.33
N CYS A 296 27.92 3.38 -18.34
CA CYS A 296 27.35 2.28 -19.13
C CYS A 296 28.18 1.98 -20.39
N GLN A 297 28.02 0.80 -20.97
CA GLN A 297 28.77 0.39 -22.17
C GLN A 297 28.28 1.13 -23.43
N THR A 298 26.99 1.44 -23.50
CA THR A 298 26.38 2.18 -24.60
C THR A 298 25.50 3.32 -24.09
N GLN A 299 25.19 4.28 -24.95
CA GLN A 299 24.17 5.30 -24.69
C GLN A 299 22.73 4.79 -24.96
N ARG A 300 22.53 3.47 -25.13
CA ARG A 300 21.20 2.90 -25.31
C ARG A 300 20.42 2.96 -24.00
N SER A 301 19.19 3.47 -24.06
CA SER A 301 18.32 3.61 -22.89
C SER A 301 18.94 4.48 -21.77
N MET A 302 19.63 5.57 -22.13
CA MET A 302 20.21 6.50 -21.14
C MET A 302 19.20 7.00 -20.11
N GLY A 303 17.99 7.31 -20.56
CA GLY A 303 16.83 7.68 -19.74
C GLY A 303 16.33 6.63 -18.74
N TYR A 304 16.96 5.46 -18.66
CA TYR A 304 16.63 4.46 -17.64
C TYR A 304 16.82 5.04 -16.24
N SER A 305 15.79 4.90 -15.39
CA SER A 305 15.76 5.44 -14.02
C SER A 305 16.00 6.96 -13.95
N ASP A 306 15.67 7.69 -15.02
CA ASP A 306 16.03 9.10 -15.23
C ASP A 306 17.53 9.42 -15.01
N GLY A 307 18.41 8.43 -15.19
CA GLY A 307 19.84 8.57 -14.96
C GLY A 307 20.28 8.47 -13.50
N THR A 308 19.35 8.49 -12.53
CA THR A 308 19.64 8.52 -11.09
C THR A 308 20.52 7.35 -10.63
N ARG A 309 20.20 6.11 -11.04
CA ARG A 309 21.03 4.92 -10.72
C ARG A 309 22.44 5.04 -11.29
N GLN A 310 22.55 5.56 -12.51
CA GLN A 310 23.81 5.76 -13.23
C GLN A 310 24.64 6.84 -12.54
N LEU A 311 24.05 7.97 -12.12
CA LEU A 311 24.71 9.07 -11.42
C LEU A 311 25.17 8.65 -10.01
N VAL A 312 24.32 7.96 -9.24
CA VAL A 312 24.70 7.45 -7.91
C VAL A 312 25.85 6.45 -8.00
N HIS A 313 25.82 5.55 -8.98
CA HIS A 313 26.97 4.68 -9.25
C HIS A 313 28.19 5.49 -9.72
N PHE A 314 28.03 6.47 -10.61
CA PHE A 314 29.15 7.28 -11.11
C PHE A 314 29.92 7.98 -9.99
N HIS A 315 29.21 8.60 -9.03
CA HIS A 315 29.83 9.37 -7.97
C HIS A 315 30.22 8.55 -6.71
N HIS A 316 29.52 7.46 -6.37
CA HIS A 316 29.65 6.83 -5.04
C HIS A 316 29.93 5.32 -5.01
N TRP A 317 30.16 4.67 -6.16
CA TRP A 317 30.37 3.21 -6.18
C TRP A 317 31.58 2.71 -5.37
N ASN A 318 32.64 3.51 -5.28
CA ASN A 318 33.88 3.19 -4.57
C ASN A 318 34.08 4.09 -3.34
N ARG A 319 33.00 4.40 -2.62
CA ARG A 319 33.07 5.24 -1.41
C ARG A 319 33.06 4.37 -0.15
N THR A 320 33.94 4.66 0.80
CA THR A 320 34.00 3.96 2.09
C THR A 320 32.64 3.97 2.79
N GLY A 321 32.15 2.79 3.19
CA GLY A 321 30.85 2.63 3.82
C GLY A 321 29.65 2.62 2.86
N TYR A 322 29.85 2.72 1.55
CA TYR A 322 28.80 2.67 0.54
C TYR A 322 28.82 1.30 -0.16
N PHE A 323 27.65 0.78 -0.50
CA PHE A 323 27.50 -0.39 -1.35
C PHE A 323 26.56 -0.04 -2.50
N VAL A 324 27.11 0.13 -3.70
CA VAL A 324 26.33 0.49 -4.91
C VAL A 324 26.69 -0.49 -6.02
N ALA A 325 25.86 -1.52 -6.21
CA ALA A 325 26.20 -2.65 -7.09
C ALA A 325 25.04 -3.05 -8.02
N VAL A 326 25.36 -3.85 -9.05
CA VAL A 326 24.38 -4.41 -10.00
C VAL A 326 23.45 -5.48 -9.40
N GLY A 327 23.77 -5.95 -8.20
CA GLY A 327 23.04 -6.98 -7.47
C GLY A 327 23.86 -7.48 -6.27
N ASP A 328 23.21 -8.24 -5.39
CA ASP A 328 23.78 -8.69 -4.13
C ASP A 328 23.19 -10.07 -3.73
N SER A 329 24.04 -10.97 -3.25
CA SER A 329 23.64 -12.27 -2.69
C SER A 329 23.13 -12.16 -1.25
N GLU A 330 23.55 -11.15 -0.51
CA GLU A 330 23.13 -10.85 0.86
C GLU A 330 22.08 -9.72 0.92
N TYR A 331 21.36 -9.46 -0.17
CA TYR A 331 20.47 -8.29 -0.32
C TYR A 331 19.56 -8.02 0.90
N GLY A 332 18.91 -9.06 1.44
CA GLY A 332 18.03 -8.90 2.61
C GLY A 332 18.78 -8.57 3.91
N LYS A 333 20.03 -9.02 4.07
CA LYS A 333 20.88 -8.64 5.21
C LYS A 333 21.26 -7.17 5.09
N HIS A 334 21.82 -6.74 3.96
CA HIS A 334 22.21 -5.33 3.78
C HIS A 334 21.00 -4.38 3.83
N LEU A 335 19.85 -4.76 3.26
CA LEU A 335 18.61 -3.98 3.38
C LEU A 335 18.17 -3.79 4.84
N LEU A 336 18.38 -4.78 5.72
CA LEU A 336 18.05 -4.68 7.15
C LEU A 336 19.15 -3.97 7.96
N THR A 337 20.44 -4.21 7.68
CA THR A 337 21.55 -3.70 8.51
C THR A 337 22.08 -2.33 8.10
N SER A 338 21.72 -1.81 6.92
CA SER A 338 22.17 -0.48 6.47
C SER A 338 21.52 0.66 7.25
N LYS A 339 22.10 1.87 7.19
CA LYS A 339 21.44 3.09 7.70
C LYS A 339 20.46 3.65 6.67
N TYR A 340 20.99 3.95 5.49
CA TYR A 340 20.29 4.57 4.37
C TYR A 340 20.20 3.59 3.20
N CYS A 341 19.03 3.52 2.56
CA CYS A 341 18.80 2.65 1.41
C CYS A 341 18.19 3.45 0.26
N PHE A 342 18.79 3.33 -0.91
CA PHE A 342 18.39 4.11 -2.08
C PHE A 342 17.20 3.48 -2.80
N GLY A 343 16.12 4.24 -2.93
CA GLY A 343 15.15 4.03 -3.98
C GLY A 343 15.36 5.04 -5.12
N PRO A 344 15.80 4.58 -6.30
CA PRO A 344 15.95 5.43 -7.47
C PRO A 344 14.60 5.77 -8.09
N THR A 345 14.55 6.79 -8.94
CA THR A 345 13.37 6.98 -9.80
C THR A 345 13.21 5.81 -10.78
N GLY A 346 11.98 5.46 -11.14
CA GLY A 346 11.73 4.51 -12.22
C GLY A 346 10.26 4.42 -12.61
N GLY A 347 9.95 4.79 -13.86
CA GLY A 347 8.63 4.55 -14.44
C GLY A 347 8.28 3.07 -14.42
N GLY A 348 7.14 2.72 -13.81
CA GLY A 348 6.59 1.37 -13.84
C GLY A 348 6.00 0.89 -12.53
N HIS A 349 5.01 -0.01 -12.63
CA HIS A 349 4.84 -1.05 -11.63
C HIS A 349 5.98 -2.02 -11.89
N GLY A 350 7.14 -1.74 -11.27
CA GLY A 350 8.39 -2.47 -11.41
C GLY A 350 8.36 -3.95 -11.01
N GLN A 351 7.17 -4.51 -10.81
CA GLN A 351 6.93 -5.89 -10.45
C GLN A 351 6.16 -6.61 -11.55
N ARG A 352 6.74 -7.73 -11.98
CA ARG A 352 5.98 -8.83 -12.57
C ARG A 352 5.93 -9.93 -11.51
N GLN A 353 4.77 -10.13 -10.89
CA GLN A 353 4.51 -11.30 -10.05
C GLN A 353 4.45 -12.55 -10.97
N VAL A 354 5.60 -13.09 -11.36
CA VAL A 354 5.64 -14.36 -12.10
C VAL A 354 5.29 -15.47 -11.12
N GLY A 355 4.04 -15.95 -11.21
CA GLY A 355 3.53 -17.03 -10.37
C GLY A 355 4.34 -18.31 -10.53
N ASP A 356 4.62 -18.97 -9.41
CA ASP A 356 5.21 -20.30 -9.35
C ASP A 356 4.15 -21.33 -8.95
N PRO A 357 3.76 -22.23 -9.87
CA PRO A 357 3.10 -23.48 -9.52
C PRO A 357 3.94 -24.69 -9.99
N GLY A 358 5.24 -24.67 -9.71
CA GLY A 358 6.13 -25.84 -9.77
C GLY A 358 7.17 -25.82 -10.89
N GLY A 359 8.44 -25.96 -10.49
CA GLY A 359 9.47 -26.57 -11.33
C GLY A 359 10.43 -25.63 -12.07
N VAL A 360 11.63 -25.49 -11.53
CA VAL A 360 12.91 -25.42 -12.29
C VAL A 360 13.02 -24.33 -13.39
N ALA A 361 12.66 -23.08 -13.11
CA ALA A 361 12.93 -21.95 -14.03
C ALA A 361 13.32 -20.60 -13.37
N ALA A 362 13.83 -20.59 -12.13
CA ALA A 362 14.20 -19.35 -11.43
C ALA A 362 15.51 -19.40 -10.60
N VAL A 363 16.27 -20.51 -10.65
CA VAL A 363 17.53 -20.66 -9.89
C VAL A 363 18.72 -19.94 -10.56
N VAL A 364 18.64 -19.64 -11.87
CA VAL A 364 19.74 -19.02 -12.63
C VAL A 364 19.44 -17.52 -12.92
N SER A 365 19.24 -16.74 -11.85
CA SER A 365 19.42 -15.27 -11.83
C SER A 365 19.11 -14.71 -10.42
N GLY A 366 20.15 -14.46 -9.62
CA GLY A 366 20.03 -13.87 -8.28
C GLY A 366 19.44 -12.45 -8.24
N VAL A 367 19.21 -11.81 -9.38
CA VAL A 367 18.72 -10.43 -9.50
C VAL A 367 17.28 -10.29 -9.02
N ALA A 368 17.08 -9.53 -7.94
CA ALA A 368 15.80 -8.93 -7.63
C ALA A 368 15.45 -7.91 -8.73
N ARG A 369 14.62 -8.31 -9.71
CA ARG A 369 14.15 -7.41 -10.77
C ARG A 369 13.09 -6.48 -10.20
N SER A 370 13.56 -5.40 -9.58
CA SER A 370 12.78 -4.27 -9.07
C SER A 370 13.16 -3.01 -9.87
N TRP A 371 12.21 -2.08 -9.96
CA TRP A 371 12.38 -0.79 -10.64
C TRP A 371 11.93 0.31 -9.67
N GLY A 372 12.56 1.47 -9.81
CA GLY A 372 12.44 2.67 -8.98
C GLY A 372 11.65 2.61 -7.67
N SER A 373 10.47 3.24 -7.66
CA SER A 373 9.64 3.52 -6.47
C SER A 373 9.34 2.32 -5.57
N VAL A 374 9.44 1.11 -6.10
CA VAL A 374 9.28 -0.13 -5.34
C VAL A 374 10.44 -0.32 -4.34
N GLU A 375 11.60 0.30 -4.55
CA GLU A 375 12.81 0.17 -3.72
C GLU A 375 12.77 1.12 -2.50
N ASP A 376 12.20 2.33 -2.61
CA ASP A 376 11.90 3.21 -1.47
C ASP A 376 10.94 2.54 -0.48
N MET A 377 9.87 1.92 -1.00
CA MET A 377 8.94 1.14 -0.19
C MET A 377 9.62 -0.09 0.43
N GLN A 378 10.56 -0.74 -0.26
CA GLN A 378 11.33 -1.86 0.31
C GLN A 378 12.22 -1.41 1.47
N ALA A 379 12.88 -0.25 1.34
CA ALA A 379 13.66 0.35 2.42
C ALA A 379 12.77 0.66 3.63
N ALA A 380 11.66 1.37 3.41
CA ALA A 380 10.72 1.73 4.45
C ALA A 380 10.17 0.51 5.21
N LEU A 381 9.69 -0.50 4.47
CA LEU A 381 9.14 -1.74 5.03
C LEU A 381 10.19 -2.60 5.75
N ALA A 382 11.47 -2.51 5.39
CA ALA A 382 12.56 -3.18 6.09
C ALA A 382 13.02 -2.45 7.37
N GLY A 383 12.74 -1.14 7.49
CA GLY A 383 13.26 -0.27 8.55
C GLY A 383 14.62 0.35 8.22
N CYS A 384 14.94 0.51 6.94
CA CYS A 384 16.06 1.30 6.43
C CYS A 384 15.55 2.69 6.03
N VAL A 385 16.28 3.76 6.37
CA VAL A 385 15.85 5.13 6.02
C VAL A 385 15.92 5.30 4.50
N PRO A 386 14.80 5.54 3.80
CA PRO A 386 14.80 5.66 2.35
C PRO A 386 15.51 6.96 1.92
N VAL A 387 16.37 6.86 0.91
CA VAL A 387 16.93 8.02 0.20
C VAL A 387 16.20 8.14 -1.12
N VAL A 388 15.38 9.17 -1.22
CA VAL A 388 14.47 9.43 -2.35
C VAL A 388 15.15 10.41 -3.29
N ILE A 389 15.45 9.97 -4.52
CA ILE A 389 16.05 10.81 -5.56
C ILE A 389 15.13 10.75 -6.78
N SER A 390 14.09 11.59 -6.73
CA SER A 390 12.94 11.55 -7.65
C SER A 390 12.27 12.92 -7.82
N ASP A 391 12.98 13.84 -8.49
CA ASP A 391 12.46 15.17 -8.75
C ASP A 391 11.19 15.10 -9.61
N ASN A 392 10.17 15.91 -9.29
CA ASN A 392 8.84 15.90 -9.93
C ASN A 392 8.04 14.58 -9.79
N VAL A 393 8.47 13.64 -8.95
CA VAL A 393 7.71 12.42 -8.62
C VAL A 393 7.22 12.50 -7.17
N LEU A 394 5.91 12.35 -7.02
CA LEU A 394 5.28 12.10 -5.72
C LEU A 394 5.45 10.61 -5.38
N GLU A 395 5.94 10.35 -4.16
CA GLU A 395 6.03 9.01 -3.59
C GLU A 395 4.68 8.57 -3.00
N ALA A 396 4.61 7.32 -2.52
CA ALA A 396 3.36 6.74 -2.04
C ALA A 396 2.71 7.60 -0.93
N PHE A 397 1.44 7.95 -1.15
CA PHE A 397 0.61 8.86 -0.36
C PHE A 397 1.14 10.29 -0.14
N GLU A 398 2.11 10.78 -0.93
CA GLU A 398 2.31 12.23 -1.02
C GLU A 398 1.11 12.90 -1.76
N PRO A 399 0.76 14.15 -1.41
CA PRO A 399 1.37 15.01 -0.40
C PRO A 399 0.84 14.80 1.03
N PHE A 400 -0.02 13.80 1.27
CA PHE A 400 -0.65 13.56 2.58
C PHE A 400 0.35 13.07 3.65
N ILE A 401 1.32 12.22 3.24
CA ILE A 401 2.45 11.75 4.05
C ILE A 401 3.72 12.50 3.61
N ASP A 402 4.38 13.22 4.52
CA ASP A 402 5.68 13.83 4.25
C ASP A 402 6.83 12.81 4.34
N TRP A 403 7.41 12.45 3.19
CA TRP A 403 8.55 11.53 3.13
C TRP A 403 9.85 12.12 3.70
N ASN A 404 9.99 13.45 3.82
CA ASN A 404 11.17 14.06 4.45
C ASN A 404 11.22 13.80 5.96
N SER A 405 10.06 13.52 6.57
CA SER A 405 9.95 13.28 8.00
C SER A 405 10.60 11.97 8.47
N PHE A 406 10.68 10.95 7.60
CA PHE A 406 11.26 9.63 7.89
C PHE A 406 12.33 9.17 6.89
N GLY A 407 12.38 9.78 5.71
CA GLY A 407 13.39 9.55 4.66
C GLY A 407 14.34 10.73 4.50
N VAL A 408 15.11 10.70 3.41
CA VAL A 408 15.98 11.78 2.95
C VAL A 408 15.69 12.02 1.48
N ARG A 409 14.96 13.09 1.14
CA ARG A 409 14.82 13.52 -0.26
C ARG A 409 16.04 14.32 -0.67
N LEU A 410 16.59 14.01 -1.84
CA LEU A 410 17.76 14.67 -2.42
C LEU A 410 17.46 15.02 -3.87
N ALA A 411 17.72 16.26 -4.27
CA ALA A 411 17.57 16.68 -5.66
C ALA A 411 18.54 15.91 -6.58
N GLU A 412 18.16 15.68 -7.82
CA GLU A 412 18.97 14.92 -8.78
C GLU A 412 20.29 15.63 -9.12
N ALA A 413 20.29 16.96 -9.09
CA ALA A 413 21.47 17.80 -9.21
C ALA A 413 22.46 17.63 -8.04
N ASP A 414 21.99 17.21 -6.86
CA ASP A 414 22.79 17.05 -5.64
C ASP A 414 23.34 15.63 -5.44
N ILE A 415 23.08 14.70 -6.37
CA ILE A 415 23.68 13.35 -6.35
C ILE A 415 25.21 13.39 -6.11
N PRO A 416 26.04 14.27 -6.71
CA PRO A 416 27.48 14.34 -6.41
C PRO A 416 27.79 14.59 -4.92
N ARG A 417 26.90 15.31 -4.21
CA ARG A 417 27.02 15.69 -2.79
C ARG A 417 26.24 14.79 -1.83
N LEU A 418 25.61 13.71 -2.32
CA LEU A 418 24.83 12.73 -1.53
C LEU A 418 25.49 12.38 -0.19
N HIS A 419 26.80 12.12 -0.21
CA HIS A 419 27.54 11.79 1.00
C HIS A 419 27.57 12.92 2.03
N THR A 420 27.86 14.16 1.60
CA THR A 420 27.85 15.33 2.49
C THR A 420 26.47 15.52 3.14
N VAL A 421 25.39 15.24 2.39
CA VAL A 421 24.03 15.29 2.92
C VAL A 421 23.80 14.19 3.96
N LEU A 422 24.13 12.93 3.66
CA LEU A 422 23.94 11.81 4.62
C LEU A 422 24.84 11.91 5.85
N ASP A 423 26.06 12.43 5.70
CA ASP A 423 27.03 12.63 6.79
C ASP A 423 26.61 13.81 7.70
N SER A 424 25.82 14.77 7.19
CA SER A 424 25.30 15.90 7.97
C SER A 424 24.16 15.53 8.93
N ILE A 425 23.49 14.39 8.71
CA ILE A 425 22.35 13.94 9.53
C ILE A 425 22.87 13.33 10.84
N GLY A 426 22.81 14.13 11.90
CA GLY A 426 23.27 13.73 13.24
C GLY A 426 22.46 12.57 13.86
N PRO A 427 23.01 11.87 14.88
CA PRO A 427 22.38 10.69 15.47
C PRO A 427 20.96 10.90 16.00
N GLN A 428 20.65 12.09 16.53
CA GLN A 428 19.32 12.45 17.04
C GLN A 428 18.30 12.58 15.90
N GLU A 429 18.65 13.24 14.79
CA GLU A 429 17.76 13.35 13.65
C GLU A 429 17.53 11.99 12.99
N TYR A 430 18.59 11.20 12.85
CA TYR A 430 18.49 9.84 12.34
C TYR A 430 17.56 8.97 13.20
N ALA A 431 17.66 9.06 14.54
CA ALA A 431 16.76 8.35 15.44
C ALA A 431 15.30 8.76 15.25
N ARG A 432 15.02 10.07 15.14
CA ARG A 432 13.68 10.62 14.85
C ARG A 432 13.13 10.13 13.51
N LYS A 433 13.97 10.04 12.46
CA LYS A 433 13.57 9.48 11.16
C LYS A 433 13.21 8.00 11.28
N VAL A 434 13.99 7.21 12.01
CA VAL A 434 13.72 5.77 12.25
C VAL A 434 12.45 5.55 13.08
N GLU A 435 12.14 6.42 14.05
CA GLU A 435 10.89 6.36 14.82
C GLU A 435 9.67 6.60 13.93
N ARG A 436 9.67 7.71 13.15
CA ARG A 436 8.59 8.04 12.21
C ARG A 436 8.43 7.00 11.11
N LEU A 437 9.53 6.38 10.67
CA LEU A 437 9.54 5.34 9.65
C LEU A 437 8.66 4.14 10.03
N ARG A 438 8.54 3.80 11.33
CA ARG A 438 7.73 2.67 11.78
C ARG A 438 6.23 2.87 11.49
N CYS A 439 5.71 4.09 11.61
CA CYS A 439 4.34 4.39 11.20
C CYS A 439 4.21 4.44 9.67
N ALA A 440 5.09 5.21 9.01
CA ALA A 440 5.09 5.33 7.55
C ALA A 440 5.13 3.96 6.82
N ALA A 441 5.90 3.00 7.35
CA ALA A 441 5.96 1.65 6.82
C ALA A 441 4.62 0.90 6.89
N GLN A 442 3.77 1.12 7.90
CA GLN A 442 2.44 0.50 7.97
C GLN A 442 1.57 0.97 6.80
N HIS A 443 1.58 2.27 6.50
CA HIS A 443 0.89 2.83 5.33
C HIS A 443 1.38 2.21 4.01
N MET A 444 2.64 1.79 3.90
CA MET A 444 3.15 1.12 2.69
C MET A 444 2.86 -0.40 2.64
N ALA A 445 2.41 -1.01 3.74
CA ALA A 445 2.12 -2.43 3.82
C ALA A 445 0.67 -2.74 3.43
N PHE A 446 0.43 -3.78 2.64
CA PHE A 446 -0.90 -4.34 2.42
C PHE A 446 -1.17 -5.48 3.42
N SER A 447 -0.99 -5.20 4.71
CA SER A 447 -0.96 -6.23 5.75
C SER A 447 -2.30 -6.94 5.94
N SER A 448 -3.43 -6.26 5.67
CA SER A 448 -4.78 -6.86 5.60
C SER A 448 -4.94 -7.92 4.48
N ILE A 449 -3.99 -7.97 3.55
CA ILE A 449 -3.90 -8.91 2.43
C ILE A 449 -2.71 -9.89 2.60
N THR A 450 -1.58 -9.48 3.20
CA THR A 450 -0.39 -10.35 3.33
C THR A 450 -0.23 -11.07 4.68
N GLY A 451 -0.87 -10.58 5.74
CA GLY A 451 -0.54 -10.90 7.13
C GLY A 451 0.41 -9.86 7.73
N ALA A 452 0.44 -9.79 9.07
CA ALA A 452 1.32 -8.90 9.83
C ALA A 452 2.79 -9.31 9.68
N TYR A 453 3.71 -8.36 9.55
CA TYR A 453 5.16 -8.66 9.58
C TYR A 453 6.05 -7.61 10.25
N MET A 454 5.45 -6.55 10.77
CA MET A 454 6.04 -5.49 11.60
C MET A 454 5.36 -5.40 12.97
N GLY A 455 4.48 -6.36 13.32
CA GLY A 455 3.66 -6.33 14.54
C GLY A 455 2.48 -5.36 14.45
N GLU A 456 2.07 -5.01 13.24
CA GLU A 456 0.92 -4.17 12.90
C GLU A 456 -0.41 -4.95 12.97
N ASP A 457 -1.51 -4.24 13.23
CA ASP A 457 -2.87 -4.81 13.31
C ASP A 457 -3.70 -4.64 12.02
N GLY A 458 -3.15 -3.91 11.04
CA GLY A 458 -3.78 -3.63 9.75
C GLY A 458 -4.70 -2.42 9.71
N ARG A 459 -4.87 -1.65 10.80
CA ARG A 459 -5.66 -0.40 10.83
C ARG A 459 -5.13 0.67 9.88
N TYR A 460 -3.80 0.79 9.79
CA TYR A 460 -3.09 1.82 9.03
C TYR A 460 -2.50 1.31 7.71
N ASP A 461 -2.96 0.16 7.21
CA ASP A 461 -2.40 -0.46 6.01
C ASP A 461 -2.69 0.36 4.73
N ALA A 462 -2.02 0.05 3.63
CA ALA A 462 -2.17 0.76 2.35
C ALA A 462 -3.60 0.78 1.81
N TYR A 463 -4.41 -0.24 2.11
CA TYR A 463 -5.81 -0.29 1.71
C TYR A 463 -6.64 0.69 2.57
N GLU A 464 -6.50 0.63 3.90
CA GLU A 464 -7.22 1.57 4.78
C GLU A 464 -6.77 3.02 4.58
N THR A 465 -5.48 3.26 4.34
CA THR A 465 -4.92 4.59 4.03
C THR A 465 -5.54 5.19 2.78
N THR A 466 -5.74 4.37 1.74
CA THR A 466 -6.43 4.81 0.52
C THR A 466 -7.87 5.22 0.81
N LEU A 467 -8.59 4.46 1.64
CA LEU A 467 -9.97 4.78 2.01
C LEU A 467 -10.05 6.01 2.92
N GLU A 468 -9.13 6.21 3.85
CA GLU A 468 -9.12 7.38 4.73
C GLU A 468 -8.85 8.67 3.95
N ILE A 469 -7.93 8.66 2.98
CA ILE A 469 -7.71 9.79 2.05
C ILE A 469 -8.99 10.07 1.23
N LEU A 470 -9.67 9.03 0.75
CA LEU A 470 -10.95 9.20 0.03
C LEU A 470 -12.04 9.79 0.94
N ARG A 471 -12.16 9.36 2.21
CA ARG A 471 -13.07 9.99 3.20
C ARG A 471 -12.78 11.49 3.33
N ALA A 472 -11.52 11.85 3.59
CA ALA A 472 -11.13 13.25 3.76
C ALA A 472 -11.42 14.08 2.51
N LYS A 473 -11.11 13.57 1.29
CA LYS A 473 -11.48 14.23 0.02
C LYS A 473 -12.99 14.34 -0.22
N ALA A 474 -13.81 13.46 0.38
CA ALA A 474 -15.26 13.59 0.33
C ALA A 474 -15.81 14.63 1.32
N ALA A 475 -15.23 14.72 2.51
CA ALA A 475 -15.57 15.69 3.55
C ALA A 475 -15.12 17.12 3.19
N HIS A 476 -13.98 17.27 2.53
CA HIS A 476 -13.36 18.54 2.18
C HIS A 476 -13.08 18.62 0.66
N PRO A 477 -14.12 18.67 -0.20
CA PRO A 477 -13.97 18.60 -1.66
C PRO A 477 -13.16 19.74 -2.27
N ASP A 478 -13.27 20.94 -1.69
CA ASP A 478 -12.63 22.16 -2.21
C ASP A 478 -11.23 22.40 -1.64
N VAL A 479 -10.75 21.51 -0.77
CA VAL A 479 -9.43 21.62 -0.13
C VAL A 479 -8.38 20.87 -0.95
N PRO A 480 -7.28 21.52 -1.37
CA PRO A 480 -6.25 20.87 -2.16
C PRO A 480 -5.50 19.83 -1.30
N PRO A 481 -5.01 18.71 -1.89
CA PRO A 481 -4.43 17.59 -1.14
C PRO A 481 -3.34 17.93 -0.12
N GLU A 482 -2.47 18.89 -0.42
CA GLU A 482 -1.39 19.38 0.46
C GLU A 482 -1.89 20.15 1.70
N ALA A 483 -3.13 20.64 1.68
CA ALA A 483 -3.79 21.28 2.81
C ALA A 483 -4.73 20.32 3.57
N LEU A 484 -5.12 19.20 2.96
CA LEU A 484 -6.16 18.31 3.48
C LEU A 484 -5.86 17.79 4.90
N ARG A 485 -4.61 17.40 5.15
CA ARG A 485 -4.15 16.94 6.47
C ARG A 485 -4.27 18.02 7.56
N LYS A 486 -4.21 19.31 7.22
CA LYS A 486 -4.30 20.41 8.20
C LYS A 486 -5.74 20.73 8.62
N VAL A 487 -6.72 20.39 7.78
CA VAL A 487 -8.14 20.69 8.03
C VAL A 487 -8.96 19.49 8.51
N ASP A 488 -8.39 18.29 8.39
CA ASP A 488 -9.02 17.02 8.78
C ASP A 488 -8.21 16.34 9.90
N PRO A 489 -8.56 16.59 11.18
CA PRO A 489 -7.83 16.04 12.33
C PRO A 489 -7.86 14.51 12.41
N GLN A 490 -8.89 13.87 11.84
CA GLN A 490 -8.99 12.41 11.77
C GLN A 490 -7.94 11.85 10.80
N LEU A 491 -7.76 12.49 9.63
CA LEU A 491 -6.70 12.13 8.67
C LEU A 491 -5.31 12.38 9.26
N ASP A 492 -5.09 13.51 9.94
CA ASP A 492 -3.81 13.80 10.61
C ASP A 492 -3.44 12.74 11.65
N ALA A 493 -4.37 12.41 12.55
CA ALA A 493 -4.18 11.35 13.54
C ALA A 493 -3.91 9.99 12.86
N PHE A 494 -4.71 9.62 11.86
CA PHE A 494 -4.55 8.35 11.14
C PHE A 494 -3.17 8.23 10.45
N LEU A 495 -2.68 9.30 9.81
CA LEU A 495 -1.40 9.30 9.09
C LEU A 495 -0.16 9.37 10.02
N ASP A 496 -0.37 9.60 11.32
CA ASP A 496 0.63 9.42 12.38
C ASP A 496 0.43 8.11 13.16
N CYS A 497 -0.46 7.21 12.71
CA CYS A 497 -0.84 5.98 13.40
C CYS A 497 -1.41 6.20 14.82
N ARG A 498 -1.98 7.38 15.07
CA ARG A 498 -2.63 7.76 16.33
C ARG A 498 -4.13 7.44 16.28
N ASP A 499 -4.66 7.02 17.42
CA ASP A 499 -6.10 6.95 17.60
C ASP A 499 -6.71 8.37 17.61
N TYR A 500 -7.87 8.49 16.98
CA TYR A 500 -8.66 9.71 16.91
C TYR A 500 -9.93 9.52 17.74
N THR A 501 -10.09 10.33 18.78
CA THR A 501 -11.30 10.43 19.59
C THR A 501 -12.04 11.72 19.22
N ASP A 502 -13.27 11.59 18.72
CA ASP A 502 -14.15 12.73 18.50
C ASP A 502 -14.48 13.39 19.84
N SER A 503 -13.95 14.59 20.09
CA SER A 503 -14.31 15.42 21.24
C SER A 503 -15.64 16.15 21.03
N ASN A 504 -16.66 15.41 20.58
CA ASN A 504 -18.01 15.91 20.39
C ASN A 504 -18.96 15.29 21.44
N PRO A 505 -19.37 16.04 22.48
CA PRO A 505 -20.22 15.52 23.55
C PRO A 505 -21.66 15.34 23.07
N GLY A 506 -21.95 14.19 22.44
CA GLY A 506 -23.27 13.95 21.85
C GLY A 506 -23.54 12.56 21.25
N SER A 507 -22.65 11.57 21.44
CA SER A 507 -22.93 10.17 21.08
C SER A 507 -22.22 9.20 22.02
N ASP A 508 -22.91 8.86 23.11
CA ASP A 508 -22.64 7.75 24.04
C ASP A 508 -22.51 6.40 23.28
N SER A 509 -21.85 5.35 23.78
CA SER A 509 -21.09 5.12 25.02
C SER A 509 -20.03 4.03 24.76
N ASP A 510 -18.98 3.98 25.59
CA ASP A 510 -18.40 2.76 26.20
C ASP A 510 -16.98 3.09 26.70
N SER A 511 -16.93 3.82 27.82
CA SER A 511 -15.71 4.01 28.61
C SER A 511 -16.07 3.90 30.09
N ASP A 512 -15.88 2.69 30.64
CA ASP A 512 -15.90 2.47 32.08
C ASP A 512 -14.81 3.33 32.70
N SER A 513 -15.22 4.38 33.40
CA SER A 513 -14.34 5.28 34.15
C SER A 513 -14.65 5.10 35.63
N ASP A 514 -13.94 4.18 36.27
CA ASP A 514 -13.94 4.08 37.73
C ASP A 514 -13.33 5.35 38.31
N SER A 515 -14.20 6.16 38.91
CA SER A 515 -13.83 7.39 39.60
C SER A 515 -13.48 7.07 41.05
N ASP A 516 -12.22 7.24 41.44
CA ASP A 516 -11.88 7.49 42.84
C ASP A 516 -10.81 8.59 42.98
N SER A 517 -11.23 9.68 43.60
CA SER A 517 -10.37 10.73 44.17
C SER A 517 -11.23 11.54 45.13
N SER A 518 -11.03 11.32 46.42
CA SER A 518 -11.75 12.02 47.50
C SER A 518 -10.94 13.21 48.03
N MET A 519 -11.66 14.29 48.37
CA MET A 519 -11.25 15.41 49.24
C MET A 519 -10.09 16.31 48.77
N ASP A 520 -9.91 17.56 49.23
CA ASP A 520 -10.82 18.62 49.73
C ASP A 520 -9.95 19.88 49.93
N SER A 521 -10.40 21.07 49.50
CA SER A 521 -10.13 22.39 50.12
C SER A 521 -10.53 23.59 49.23
N THR A 522 -11.59 24.29 49.66
CA THR A 522 -11.69 25.78 49.82
C THR A 522 -10.78 26.67 48.95
N SER A 523 -11.24 27.49 47.98
CA SER A 523 -12.21 28.62 47.97
C SER A 523 -11.54 30.00 47.85
N GLU A 524 -12.20 30.91 47.10
CA GLU A 524 -11.93 32.36 46.91
C GLU A 524 -10.77 32.75 45.94
N ASP A 525 -10.88 33.76 45.06
CA ASP A 525 -12.06 34.43 44.46
C ASP A 525 -11.69 35.29 43.20
N SER A 526 -12.70 35.85 42.51
CA SER A 526 -12.70 37.09 41.70
C SER A 526 -12.01 37.17 40.32
N ALA A 527 -12.84 37.30 39.29
CA ALA A 527 -12.60 38.07 38.04
C ALA A 527 -13.12 39.54 38.25
N PRO A 528 -13.22 40.47 37.26
CA PRO A 528 -12.96 40.38 35.81
C PRO A 528 -12.23 41.61 35.19
N ASP A 529 -11.99 41.56 33.86
CA ASP A 529 -12.37 42.58 32.84
C ASP A 529 -11.68 42.21 31.50
N SER A 530 -12.37 42.01 30.36
CA SER A 530 -13.13 42.96 29.52
C SER A 530 -12.21 43.98 28.79
N ALA A 531 -12.33 44.29 27.49
CA ALA A 531 -13.11 43.74 26.37
C ALA A 531 -12.52 44.22 25.00
N SER A 532 -13.04 43.69 23.88
CA SER A 532 -13.05 44.33 22.53
C SER A 532 -11.70 44.53 21.79
N SER A 533 -11.61 44.69 20.46
CA SER A 533 -12.46 44.30 19.31
C SER A 533 -11.67 44.53 18.00
N ALA A 534 -12.15 43.96 16.88
CA ALA A 534 -11.96 44.36 15.46
C ALA A 534 -10.74 45.22 15.02
N GLY A 535 -10.07 44.97 13.89
CA GLY A 535 -10.42 44.16 12.72
C GLY A 535 -10.00 44.91 11.43
N SER A 536 -10.13 44.26 10.26
CA SER A 536 -9.83 44.81 8.89
C SER A 536 -8.33 45.08 8.60
N SER A 537 -7.85 45.15 7.35
CA SER A 537 -8.23 44.52 6.06
C SER A 537 -7.19 44.94 4.99
N ALA A 538 -7.17 44.23 3.84
CA ALA A 538 -6.39 44.53 2.63
C ALA A 538 -4.86 44.37 2.75
N ALA A 539 -4.07 44.15 1.70
CA ALA A 539 -4.17 43.47 0.39
C ALA A 539 -2.96 43.96 -0.42
N GLU A 540 -2.28 43.07 -1.16
CA GLU A 540 -1.22 43.38 -2.16
C GLU A 540 0.05 44.06 -1.57
N GLU A 541 1.26 43.97 -2.15
CA GLU A 541 1.69 43.51 -3.47
C GLU A 541 3.12 42.89 -3.43
N VAL A 542 3.70 42.62 -4.60
CA VAL A 542 4.93 41.84 -4.87
C VAL A 542 6.23 42.65 -4.72
N SER A 543 7.31 42.04 -4.21
CA SER A 543 8.68 42.35 -4.70
C SER A 543 9.70 41.23 -4.43
N THR A 544 10.60 41.01 -5.39
CA THR A 544 11.75 40.10 -5.35
C THR A 544 13.01 40.74 -4.75
N ALA A 545 13.89 39.94 -4.15
CA ALA A 545 15.30 40.32 -3.96
C ALA A 545 16.22 39.08 -3.84
N GLU A 546 17.26 39.04 -4.68
CA GLU A 546 18.44 38.17 -4.54
C GLU A 546 19.56 38.91 -3.76
N ALA A 547 20.62 38.15 -3.43
CA ALA A 547 21.97 38.52 -2.96
C ALA A 547 22.25 38.04 -1.51
N ALA A 548 23.22 37.17 -1.17
CA ALA A 548 24.56 36.81 -1.67
C ALA A 548 25.72 37.39 -0.81
N ALA A 549 26.65 36.47 -0.48
CA ALA A 549 28.10 36.64 -0.30
C ALA A 549 28.73 36.92 1.09
N ALA A 550 30.00 36.48 1.18
CA ALA A 550 31.04 36.64 2.22
C ALA A 550 30.78 35.91 3.56
N ALA A 551 31.50 34.86 3.99
CA ALA A 551 32.91 34.44 3.87
C ALA A 551 33.91 35.15 4.80
N ALA A 552 34.52 34.37 5.71
CA ALA A 552 35.81 34.65 6.35
C ALA A 552 36.46 33.31 6.74
N ALA A 553 37.75 33.17 6.47
CA ALA A 553 38.55 31.97 6.77
C ALA A 553 39.41 32.17 8.02
N GLY A 554 39.89 31.07 8.61
CA GLY A 554 40.86 31.07 9.70
C GLY A 554 41.44 29.68 9.91
N GLU A 555 42.61 29.41 9.33
CA GLU A 555 43.39 28.21 9.57
C GLU A 555 44.22 28.35 10.86
N HIS A 556 44.40 27.26 11.62
CA HIS A 556 45.62 27.03 12.39
C HIS A 556 45.76 25.54 12.77
N ASP A 557 46.94 24.97 12.50
CA ASP A 557 47.35 23.61 12.87
C ASP A 557 47.53 23.41 14.38
N ALA A 558 47.16 22.23 14.88
CA ALA A 558 47.88 21.53 15.96
C ALA A 558 47.53 20.02 15.94
N SER A 559 48.53 19.17 16.20
CA SER A 559 48.38 17.71 16.10
C SER A 559 48.19 17.00 17.45
N SER A 560 47.76 15.73 17.34
CA SER A 560 48.05 14.59 18.22
C SER A 560 46.98 14.05 19.19
N ASN A 561 46.74 12.75 19.02
CA ASN A 561 46.42 11.71 20.02
C ASN A 561 45.19 11.86 20.96
N GLY A 562 44.22 10.96 20.75
CA GLY A 562 43.89 10.00 21.83
C GLY A 562 42.42 9.73 22.14
N ALA A 563 42.13 8.44 22.32
CA ALA A 563 41.03 7.83 23.10
C ALA A 563 39.61 7.79 22.51
N ASP A 564 39.18 6.55 22.25
CA ASP A 564 37.82 6.04 22.08
C ASP A 564 36.82 6.52 23.15
N GLY A 565 35.54 6.71 22.81
CA GLY A 565 34.52 6.94 23.83
C GLY A 565 33.06 7.27 23.51
N ASP A 566 32.50 7.05 22.29
CA ASP A 566 31.17 7.62 21.96
C ASP A 566 30.01 6.65 21.58
N ASP A 567 30.21 5.32 21.58
CA ASP A 567 29.13 4.37 21.21
C ASP A 567 28.09 4.08 22.33
N ALA A 568 28.35 4.52 23.57
CA ALA A 568 27.49 4.17 24.71
C ALA A 568 26.13 4.91 24.72
N ALA A 569 26.10 6.18 24.28
CA ALA A 569 24.94 7.05 24.43
C ALA A 569 23.74 6.69 23.52
N SER A 570 23.99 6.13 22.33
CA SER A 570 22.91 5.71 21.42
C SER A 570 22.15 4.47 21.93
N THR A 571 22.83 3.60 22.67
CA THR A 571 22.26 2.35 23.19
C THR A 571 21.52 2.52 24.53
N SER A 572 21.70 3.64 25.23
CA SER A 572 20.97 3.94 26.47
C SER A 572 19.58 4.52 26.18
N ALA A 573 19.47 5.46 25.25
CA ALA A 573 18.18 6.01 24.79
C ALA A 573 17.26 4.90 24.20
N TRP A 574 17.81 4.00 23.39
CA TRP A 574 17.07 2.83 22.87
C TRP A 574 16.61 1.88 23.98
N ARG A 575 17.43 1.67 25.02
CA ARG A 575 17.05 0.85 26.18
C ARG A 575 15.95 1.51 27.02
N GLN A 576 16.00 2.82 27.23
CA GLN A 576 14.94 3.55 27.95
C GLN A 576 13.60 3.53 27.20
N HIS A 577 13.62 3.64 25.86
CA HIS A 577 12.41 3.47 25.05
C HIS A 577 11.85 2.04 25.13
N GLN A 578 12.72 1.01 25.09
CA GLN A 578 12.30 -0.39 25.27
C GLN A 578 11.75 -0.67 26.67
N GLN A 579 12.37 -0.12 27.72
CA GLN A 579 11.89 -0.25 29.10
C GLN A 579 10.51 0.41 29.26
N ARG A 580 10.31 1.61 28.72
CA ARG A 580 9.00 2.30 28.75
C ARG A 580 7.91 1.51 28.01
N GLN A 581 8.26 0.81 26.93
CA GLN A 581 7.35 -0.09 26.20
C GLN A 581 7.07 -1.41 26.92
N GLN A 582 8.00 -1.92 27.74
CA GLN A 582 7.77 -3.07 28.62
C GLN A 582 6.94 -2.69 29.85
N GLN A 583 7.13 -1.48 30.37
CA GLN A 583 6.43 -0.99 31.56
C GLN A 583 4.93 -0.77 31.29
N LEU A 584 4.59 -0.24 30.11
CA LEU A 584 3.22 -0.22 29.56
C LEU A 584 2.61 -1.60 29.28
N GLN A 585 3.38 -2.69 29.43
CA GLN A 585 2.90 -4.08 29.34
C GLN A 585 2.92 -4.81 30.70
N SER A 586 3.51 -4.22 31.75
CA SER A 586 3.52 -4.75 33.11
C SER A 586 2.55 -4.03 34.05
N GLU A 587 2.18 -2.78 33.77
CA GLU A 587 1.21 -2.00 34.57
C GLU A 587 -0.26 -2.45 34.36
N SER A 588 -0.48 -3.61 33.72
CA SER A 588 -1.80 -4.24 33.53
C SER A 588 -1.89 -5.64 34.16
N GLY A 589 -1.10 -5.92 35.20
CA GLY A 589 -1.12 -7.19 35.90
C GLY A 589 -0.53 -7.10 37.31
N ASP A 590 -1.42 -7.13 38.30
CA ASP A 590 -1.32 -7.83 39.60
C ASP A 590 -2.17 -7.11 40.65
N ASP A 591 -3.38 -7.60 40.92
CA ASP A 591 -3.95 -7.59 42.27
C ASP A 591 -4.98 -8.72 42.46
N ASP A 592 -5.13 -9.20 43.69
CA ASP A 592 -5.28 -10.66 43.92
C ASP A 592 -6.68 -11.15 44.40
N SER A 593 -7.04 -12.35 43.97
CA SER A 593 -7.93 -13.31 44.66
C SER A 593 -9.36 -12.90 45.12
N ASN A 594 -10.39 -13.25 44.31
CA ASN A 594 -11.52 -14.04 44.85
C ASN A 594 -12.29 -14.80 43.74
N GLY A 595 -12.80 -15.98 44.06
CA GLY A 595 -13.36 -16.89 43.05
C GLY A 595 -14.85 -16.71 42.78
N ASN A 596 -15.24 -16.51 41.52
CA ASN A 596 -16.54 -16.99 41.02
C ASN A 596 -16.55 -17.21 39.50
N ASN A 597 -17.42 -18.11 39.02
CA ASN A 597 -17.51 -18.49 37.62
C ASN A 597 -18.09 -17.37 36.73
N GLY A 598 -17.29 -16.83 35.81
CA GLY A 598 -17.75 -15.92 34.76
C GLY A 598 -16.72 -15.78 33.63
N GLN A 599 -16.95 -16.43 32.48
CA GLN A 599 -16.08 -16.33 31.31
C GLN A 599 -16.29 -15.00 30.57
N LEU A 600 -15.67 -13.93 31.08
CA LEU A 600 -15.48 -12.66 30.36
C LEU A 600 -13.98 -12.37 30.24
N SER A 601 -13.34 -13.03 29.25
CA SER A 601 -11.97 -12.69 28.87
C SER A 601 -11.99 -11.51 27.91
N GLN A 602 -11.69 -10.31 28.43
CA GLN A 602 -11.30 -9.17 27.60
C GLN A 602 -10.02 -9.53 26.85
N THR A 603 -10.17 -10.06 25.64
CA THR A 603 -9.04 -10.32 24.75
C THR A 603 -8.69 -9.02 24.05
N VAL A 604 -7.43 -8.57 24.14
CA VAL A 604 -6.90 -7.59 23.19
C VAL A 604 -7.17 -8.15 21.79
N ALA A 605 -8.13 -7.54 21.08
CA ALA A 605 -8.73 -8.14 19.90
C ALA A 605 -7.74 -8.12 18.74
N GLN A 606 -6.88 -9.13 18.68
CA GLN A 606 -5.83 -9.25 17.69
C GLN A 606 -6.44 -9.56 16.34
N ARG A 607 -6.59 -8.50 15.53
CA ARG A 607 -7.37 -8.55 14.29
C ARG A 607 -6.59 -9.31 13.20
N LEU A 608 -5.27 -9.15 13.15
CA LEU A 608 -4.37 -9.65 12.11
C LEU A 608 -3.58 -10.88 12.59
N CYS A 609 -3.45 -11.91 11.74
CA CYS A 609 -2.51 -13.01 11.95
C CYS A 609 -1.13 -12.64 11.41
N SER A 610 -0.08 -13.23 12.00
CA SER A 610 1.29 -12.92 11.64
C SER A 610 1.87 -13.86 10.56
N VAL A 611 2.71 -13.30 9.69
CA VAL A 611 3.64 -14.02 8.82
C VAL A 611 5.11 -13.76 9.19
N SER A 612 5.37 -13.00 10.26
CA SER A 612 6.70 -12.78 10.84
C SER A 612 7.24 -14.05 11.50
N PRO A 613 8.48 -14.49 11.19
CA PRO A 613 9.16 -15.56 11.91
C PRO A 613 9.36 -15.30 13.42
N PHE A 614 9.24 -14.05 13.87
CA PHE A 614 9.40 -13.69 15.29
C PHE A 614 8.21 -14.13 16.16
N ASP A 615 7.06 -14.46 15.55
CA ASP A 615 5.81 -14.76 16.24
C ASP A 615 5.43 -16.25 16.22
N VAL A 616 6.20 -17.10 15.53
CA VAL A 616 5.87 -18.53 15.32
C VAL A 616 5.63 -19.31 16.63
N ASN A 617 6.30 -18.88 17.71
CA ASN A 617 6.22 -19.50 19.04
C ASN A 617 5.60 -18.55 20.09
N ASP A 618 4.87 -17.50 19.67
CA ASP A 618 4.17 -16.61 20.58
C ASP A 618 2.73 -17.11 20.82
N PRO A 619 2.36 -17.51 22.05
CA PRO A 619 1.00 -17.94 22.35
C PRO A 619 -0.05 -16.81 22.17
N HIS A 620 0.38 -15.55 22.20
CA HIS A 620 -0.48 -14.38 22.03
C HIS A 620 -0.45 -13.81 20.60
N THR A 621 0.14 -14.49 19.62
CA THR A 621 0.13 -14.05 18.21
C THR A 621 -0.04 -15.23 17.25
N PRO A 622 -1.26 -15.55 16.78
CA PRO A 622 -1.48 -16.66 15.88
C PRO A 622 -0.91 -16.34 14.51
N THR A 623 -0.06 -17.23 13.99
CA THR A 623 0.45 -17.11 12.63
C THR A 623 -0.60 -17.51 11.60
N CYS A 624 -0.58 -16.87 10.43
CA CYS A 624 -1.48 -17.21 9.33
C CYS A 624 -1.33 -18.67 8.85
N ARG A 625 -0.17 -19.28 9.11
CA ARG A 625 0.10 -20.70 8.84
C ARG A 625 -0.63 -21.64 9.82
N GLN A 626 -0.76 -21.26 11.09
CA GLN A 626 -1.55 -22.04 12.07
C GLN A 626 -3.06 -21.96 11.77
N LEU A 627 -3.53 -20.82 11.27
CA LEU A 627 -4.95 -20.61 10.97
C LEU A 627 -5.43 -21.22 9.64
N SER A 628 -4.51 -21.55 8.72
CA SER A 628 -4.85 -22.05 7.38
C SER A 628 -4.35 -23.49 7.14
N PRO A 629 -5.23 -24.52 7.16
CA PRO A 629 -4.83 -25.90 6.92
C PRO A 629 -4.52 -26.24 5.45
N ARG A 630 -4.63 -25.27 4.52
CA ARG A 630 -4.40 -25.50 3.07
C ARG A 630 -2.91 -25.67 2.76
N LYS A 631 -2.47 -26.92 2.57
CA LYS A 631 -1.15 -27.26 2.01
C LYS A 631 -1.08 -26.90 0.52
N GLY A 632 -0.48 -25.76 0.17
CA GLY A 632 -0.12 -25.44 -1.22
C GLY A 632 -0.96 -24.35 -1.88
N GLY A 633 -0.83 -23.12 -1.41
CA GLY A 633 -1.31 -21.92 -2.09
C GLY A 633 -0.86 -20.68 -1.31
N PRO A 634 -0.82 -19.49 -1.93
CA PRO A 634 -0.46 -18.29 -1.18
C PRO A 634 -1.52 -18.03 -0.09
N LEU A 635 -1.04 -17.74 1.11
CA LEU A 635 -1.86 -17.23 2.20
C LEU A 635 -2.14 -15.75 1.91
N TYR A 636 -3.29 -15.46 1.32
CA TYR A 636 -3.82 -14.12 1.13
C TYR A 636 -4.97 -13.89 2.12
N GLY A 637 -5.04 -12.69 2.67
CA GLY A 637 -6.01 -12.27 3.68
C GLY A 637 -5.43 -12.31 5.08
N GLY A 638 -4.60 -11.33 5.41
CA GLY A 638 -3.83 -11.26 6.65
C GLY A 638 -4.50 -11.32 8.03
N LEU A 639 -5.79 -11.11 8.28
CA LEU A 639 -6.81 -10.51 7.45
C LEU A 639 -8.00 -11.44 7.24
N MET A 640 -8.88 -10.98 6.36
CA MET A 640 -10.25 -11.45 6.36
C MET A 640 -10.37 -12.80 5.66
N CYS A 641 -10.99 -13.75 6.38
CA CYS A 641 -11.58 -14.99 5.88
C CYS A 641 -10.67 -16.24 5.79
N ILE A 642 -9.47 -16.27 6.40
CA ILE A 642 -8.62 -17.50 6.40
C ILE A 642 -9.37 -18.74 6.93
N ARG A 643 -10.19 -18.59 7.99
CA ARG A 643 -10.98 -19.71 8.56
C ARG A 643 -12.15 -20.12 7.65
N GLN A 644 -12.79 -19.18 6.95
CA GLN A 644 -13.95 -19.44 6.08
C GLN A 644 -13.91 -18.50 4.85
N PRO A 645 -13.18 -18.85 3.77
CA PRO A 645 -12.93 -17.93 2.65
C PRO A 645 -14.17 -17.46 1.87
N THR A 646 -15.32 -18.10 2.06
CA THR A 646 -16.60 -17.81 1.41
C THR A 646 -17.63 -17.16 2.33
N ASP A 647 -17.29 -16.94 3.61
CA ASP A 647 -18.16 -16.21 4.55
C ASP A 647 -17.56 -14.87 4.95
N LEU A 648 -17.75 -13.89 4.09
CA LEU A 648 -17.19 -12.55 4.21
C LEU A 648 -17.71 -11.75 5.42
N VAL A 649 -18.82 -12.17 6.03
CA VAL A 649 -19.41 -11.50 7.20
C VAL A 649 -18.67 -11.87 8.48
N ALA A 650 -18.25 -13.14 8.62
CA ALA A 650 -17.49 -13.64 9.77
C ALA A 650 -16.02 -13.18 9.82
N CYS A 651 -15.60 -12.29 8.90
CA CYS A 651 -14.21 -11.91 8.77
C CYS A 651 -13.89 -10.69 9.65
N PRO A 652 -12.83 -10.73 10.48
CA PRO A 652 -12.59 -9.66 11.43
C PRO A 652 -12.21 -8.37 10.70
N ARG A 653 -12.71 -7.23 11.21
CA ARG A 653 -12.55 -5.93 10.57
C ARG A 653 -11.59 -5.03 11.35
N PRO A 654 -10.66 -4.30 10.70
CA PRO A 654 -9.79 -3.34 11.39
C PRO A 654 -10.57 -2.24 12.15
N TRP A 655 -11.78 -1.92 11.67
CA TRP A 655 -12.72 -0.94 12.21
C TRP A 655 -14.09 -1.61 12.39
N LYS A 656 -14.90 -1.23 13.39
CA LYS A 656 -16.24 -1.81 13.60
C LYS A 656 -17.27 -1.22 12.61
#